data_AF-A0A6N2WA54-F1
#
_entry.id   AF-A0A6N2WA54-F1
#
_cell.length_a   1.000
_cell.length_b   1.000
_cell.length_c   1.000
_cell.angle_alpha   90.00
_cell.angle_beta   90.00
_cell.angle_gamma   90.00
#
_symmetry.space_group_name_H-M   'P 1'
#
loop_
_entity.id
_entity.type
_entity.pdbx_description
1 polymer ?
#
loop_
_entity_poly.entity_id
_entity_poly.type
_entity_poly.pdbx_seq_one_letter_code
_entity_poly.pdbx_strand_id
1 'polypeptide(L)'
;MSYTIETIAERIGARRVGDTPATIDWLLTDSRSLSFPEETLFFALTTKRNDGARYIPDLYSRGVRNFVVSKETYKAIENGQLTIDNSMQRDSAQPIVNCQLSTVNFLVVANPLKALQKLAEQHREQFQIPVIGITGSNGKTIVKEWLHQLLSPERVIVRSPRSYNSQIGVPLSVWQMNEQSELAIFEAGISEMGEMRALQNIIKPTIGILTNIGGAHQENFFSLQEKCMEKLTLFKNCDVVIYNGDDEFISNCVAKSMLSAREIAWSRKDMERPLFISKVEKKEDCTVISYRYLEMDNTFMLPFIDDASIENSLNCLAACLYLMLPAEKITERMTTLEPVAMRLEVKEGKNGCLLINDSYNSDLASLDIALNFLYRRSQSNGLKRTLILSDILETGQNAPTLYRKVSQLINSRGIERIIGVGNEIASCAARFDIEKAFYPNTEALLRAISRGELRLENEIILIKGARQFGFDALTEELEKKVHETILEVNLGAMIANLNYYRSKLKPETKMVCMVKASAYGAGSYEIAKTLQEHHVDYLAVAVADEGSELRKAGITASIIIMNPEMTAFKTMFDYKLEPEVYSFHLLDALIKEAEKEGITNFPIHIKLDTGMHRLGFAPEDMPRLIERLKSQNAVIARSVFSHLVGSDASQFDAFTRGQIEMFEAASMQLQAAFPHKILRHICNSAGIERFPGAQFDMVRLGIGLYGISPIDNTIINNVSTLKTTILQIREVPEEDTVGYSRKGHLTRDSRIAALPIGYADGLNRHLGNGHAYCLVNGQRAPYVGNICMDVCMIDVTDIECKEGDTVEIFGDHLPITVLSDVLETIPYEVLTSVSTRVKRVYYQD
;
A
#
# COMPACT_ATOMS: atom_id res chain seq x y z
N MET A 1 -13.99 12.52 14.51
CA MET A 1 -14.64 13.20 15.64
C MET A 1 -13.54 13.57 16.61
N SER A 2 -13.46 14.84 16.98
CA SER A 2 -12.36 15.35 17.81
C SER A 2 -12.74 15.34 19.29
N TYR A 3 -11.79 15.05 20.17
CA TYR A 3 -12.00 15.11 21.63
C TYR A 3 -10.98 16.02 22.28
N THR A 4 -11.39 16.79 23.29
CA THR A 4 -10.42 17.51 24.12
C THR A 4 -9.63 16.54 24.97
N ILE A 5 -8.39 16.90 25.28
CA ILE A 5 -7.51 16.08 26.13
C ILE A 5 -8.08 15.88 27.54
N GLU A 6 -8.83 16.85 28.06
CA GLU A 6 -9.60 16.75 29.31
C GLU A 6 -10.66 15.66 29.24
N THR A 7 -11.44 15.67 28.15
CA THR A 7 -12.49 14.67 27.91
C THR A 7 -11.89 13.28 27.83
N ILE A 8 -10.78 13.12 27.11
CA ILE A 8 -10.07 11.83 27.04
C ILE A 8 -9.56 11.40 28.42
N ALA A 9 -8.95 12.31 29.18
CA ALA A 9 -8.43 12.02 30.51
C ALA A 9 -9.52 11.50 31.46
N GLU A 10 -10.70 12.14 31.46
CA GLU A 10 -11.85 11.71 32.25
C GLU A 10 -12.35 10.33 31.80
N ARG A 11 -12.53 10.16 30.49
CA ARG A 11 -13.00 8.92 29.85
C ARG A 11 -12.15 7.71 30.21
N ILE A 12 -10.83 7.83 30.09
CA ILE A 12 -9.91 6.73 30.40
C ILE A 12 -9.55 6.65 31.90
N GLY A 13 -10.01 7.60 32.72
CA GLY A 13 -9.68 7.69 34.15
C GLY A 13 -8.19 7.96 34.40
N ALA A 14 -7.55 8.75 33.54
CA ALA A 14 -6.14 9.12 33.67
C ALA A 14 -5.93 10.24 34.68
N ARG A 15 -4.79 10.20 35.38
CA ARG A 15 -4.25 11.40 36.03
C ARG A 15 -3.53 12.22 34.97
N ARG A 16 -4.11 13.35 34.58
CA ARG A 16 -3.44 14.30 33.68
C ARG A 16 -2.35 15.06 34.43
N VAL A 17 -1.19 15.15 33.82
CA VAL A 17 -0.09 16.04 34.19
C VAL A 17 0.17 16.98 33.01
N GLY A 18 0.30 18.27 33.28
CA GLY A 18 0.31 19.33 32.26
C GLY A 18 -1.05 20.01 32.12
N ASP A 19 -1.05 21.26 31.67
CA ASP A 19 -2.22 22.14 31.56
C ASP A 19 -2.44 22.68 30.14
N THR A 20 -1.64 22.25 29.16
CA THR A 20 -1.77 22.67 27.77
C THR A 20 -3.08 22.17 27.15
N PRO A 21 -4.02 23.04 26.73
CA PRO A 21 -5.21 22.59 26.02
C PRO A 21 -4.84 21.89 24.71
N ALA A 22 -5.48 20.77 24.39
CA ALA A 22 -5.25 20.07 23.15
C ALA A 22 -6.53 19.38 22.66
N THR A 23 -6.73 19.42 21.35
CA THR A 23 -7.77 18.66 20.65
C THR A 23 -7.11 17.45 20.01
N ILE A 24 -7.68 16.27 20.21
CA ILE A 24 -7.14 14.99 19.75
C ILE A 24 -8.06 14.42 18.70
N ASP A 25 -7.50 14.22 17.52
CA ASP A 25 -8.13 13.56 16.37
C ASP A 25 -7.49 12.21 16.07
N TRP A 26 -6.23 12.03 16.46
CA TRP A 26 -5.42 10.89 16.05
C TRP A 26 -4.89 10.13 17.25
N LEU A 27 -5.14 8.81 17.26
CA LEU A 27 -4.50 7.90 18.20
C LEU A 27 -3.31 7.24 17.51
N LEU A 28 -2.14 7.27 18.16
CA LEU A 28 -0.91 6.72 17.60
C LEU A 28 -0.31 5.69 18.56
N THR A 29 0.07 4.52 18.04
CA THR A 29 0.78 3.47 18.79
C THR A 29 2.14 3.10 18.19
N ASP A 30 2.41 3.53 16.96
CA ASP A 30 3.68 3.34 16.26
C ASP A 30 4.24 4.71 15.87
N SER A 31 5.42 5.07 16.37
CA SER A 31 6.01 6.38 16.15
C SER A 31 6.30 6.68 14.68
N ARG A 32 6.45 5.65 13.84
CA ARG A 32 6.73 5.79 12.40
C ARG A 32 5.53 6.27 11.61
N SER A 33 4.32 6.13 12.15
CA SER A 33 3.05 6.47 11.47
C SER A 33 2.51 7.86 11.81
N LEU A 34 3.32 8.74 12.40
CA LEU A 34 2.92 10.08 12.82
C LEU A 34 2.66 11.00 11.60
N SER A 35 1.48 11.61 11.53
CA SER A 35 1.10 12.57 10.48
C SER A 35 0.79 13.98 11.02
N PHE A 36 0.04 14.09 12.12
CA PHE A 36 -0.41 15.37 12.70
C PHE A 36 0.05 15.51 14.15
N PRO A 37 1.29 15.97 14.41
CA PRO A 37 1.88 15.94 15.74
C PRO A 37 1.06 16.64 16.83
N GLU A 38 0.47 17.80 16.50
CA GLU A 38 -0.26 18.65 17.45
C GLU A 38 -1.61 18.06 17.88
N GLU A 39 -2.24 17.27 17.00
CA GLU A 39 -3.55 16.63 17.21
C GLU A 39 -3.43 15.14 17.61
N THR A 40 -2.20 14.65 17.77
CA THR A 40 -1.92 13.24 18.06
C THR A 40 -1.83 12.99 19.56
N LEU A 41 -2.50 11.94 20.02
CA LEU A 41 -2.30 11.30 21.31
C LEU A 41 -1.55 9.98 21.13
N PHE A 42 -0.31 9.93 21.59
CA PHE A 42 0.51 8.72 21.51
C PHE A 42 0.31 7.81 22.72
N PHE A 43 -0.02 6.54 22.48
CA PHE A 43 -0.10 5.51 23.50
C PHE A 43 1.23 4.75 23.58
N ALA A 44 1.96 4.95 24.68
CA ALA A 44 3.20 4.22 24.95
C ALA A 44 2.89 2.79 25.39
N LEU A 45 2.66 1.90 24.42
CA LEU A 45 2.33 0.50 24.67
C LEU A 45 3.60 -0.34 24.93
N THR A 46 3.53 -1.23 25.92
CA THR A 46 4.59 -2.21 26.19
C THR A 46 4.22 -3.56 25.59
N THR A 47 5.15 -4.18 24.87
CA THR A 47 5.00 -5.50 24.23
C THR A 47 6.09 -6.45 24.74
N LYS A 48 5.98 -7.76 24.41
CA LYS A 48 7.01 -8.75 24.78
C LYS A 48 8.42 -8.42 24.24
N ARG A 49 8.52 -7.63 23.16
CA ARG A 49 9.78 -7.34 22.45
C ARG A 49 10.23 -5.87 22.52
N ASN A 50 9.35 -4.96 22.91
CA ASN A 50 9.63 -3.52 22.83
C ASN A 50 8.74 -2.69 23.77
N ASP A 51 9.15 -1.46 24.04
CA ASP A 51 8.43 -0.51 24.89
C ASP A 51 8.25 0.85 24.19
N GLY A 52 6.99 1.24 23.99
CA GLY A 52 6.59 2.50 23.38
C GLY A 52 7.16 3.73 24.08
N ALA A 53 7.48 3.63 25.38
CA ALA A 53 8.08 4.73 26.13
C ALA A 53 9.40 5.26 25.52
N ARG A 54 10.15 4.38 24.85
CA ARG A 54 11.45 4.73 24.21
C ARG A 54 11.32 5.75 23.07
N TYR A 55 10.14 5.87 22.48
CA TYR A 55 9.89 6.75 21.34
C TYR A 55 9.30 8.10 21.72
N ILE A 56 9.01 8.33 23.01
CA ILE A 56 8.48 9.62 23.49
C ILE A 56 9.42 10.79 23.15
N PRO A 57 10.76 10.71 23.35
CA PRO A 57 11.66 11.81 23.02
C PRO A 57 11.66 12.16 21.52
N ASP A 58 11.66 11.15 20.64
CA ASP A 58 11.58 11.33 19.18
C ASP A 58 10.24 11.95 18.76
N LEU A 59 9.13 11.46 19.30
CA LEU A 59 7.82 12.01 19.00
C LEU A 59 7.67 13.44 19.51
N TYR A 60 8.25 13.74 20.67
CA TYR A 60 8.29 15.09 21.21
C TYR A 60 9.09 16.04 20.31
N SER A 61 10.28 15.64 19.84
CA SER A 61 11.06 16.47 18.91
C SER A 61 10.32 16.70 17.58
N ARG A 62 9.49 15.73 17.16
CA ARG A 62 8.62 15.81 15.98
C ARG A 62 7.31 16.57 16.20
N GLY A 63 7.11 17.18 17.37
CA GLY A 63 5.99 18.09 17.65
C GLY A 63 4.81 17.46 18.43
N VAL A 64 4.88 16.19 18.82
CA VAL A 64 3.83 15.57 19.65
C VAL A 64 3.89 16.13 21.06
N ARG A 65 2.73 16.49 21.62
CA ARG A 65 2.62 17.05 22.97
C ARG A 65 1.70 16.26 23.89
N ASN A 66 1.06 15.19 23.41
CA ASN A 66 0.09 14.42 24.19
C ASN A 66 0.47 12.94 24.22
N PHE A 67 0.66 12.41 25.43
CA PHE A 67 1.15 11.05 25.64
C PHE A 67 0.33 10.31 26.71
N VAL A 68 -0.06 9.07 26.43
CA VAL A 68 -0.62 8.13 27.41
C VAL A 68 0.48 7.19 27.87
N VAL A 69 0.77 7.19 29.17
CA VAL A 69 1.91 6.47 29.76
C VAL A 69 1.51 5.70 31.01
N SER A 70 2.26 4.65 31.33
CA SER A 70 2.10 3.94 32.61
C SER A 70 2.61 4.80 33.78
N LYS A 71 2.23 4.43 35.02
CA LYS A 71 2.74 5.08 36.24
C LYS A 71 4.26 4.92 36.37
N GLU A 72 4.78 3.76 35.99
CA GLU A 72 6.20 3.41 36.02
C GLU A 72 6.98 4.24 35.00
N THR A 73 6.47 4.33 33.77
CA THR A 73 7.04 5.16 32.71
C THR A 73 7.08 6.63 33.12
N TYR A 74 5.99 7.16 33.68
CA TYR A 74 5.94 8.55 34.12
C TYR A 74 6.94 8.84 35.25
N LYS A 75 7.09 7.95 36.23
CA LYS A 75 8.12 8.08 37.28
C LYS A 75 9.54 8.09 36.72
N ALA A 76 9.81 7.29 35.68
CA ALA A 76 11.11 7.28 35.01
C ALA A 76 11.40 8.61 34.29
N ILE A 77 10.38 9.24 33.70
CA ILE A 77 10.48 10.58 33.10
C ILE A 77 10.72 11.63 34.20
N GLU A 78 9.95 11.59 35.29
CA GLU A 78 10.06 12.54 36.42
C GLU A 78 11.43 12.48 37.10
N ASN A 79 12.00 11.29 37.24
CA ASN A 79 13.33 11.07 37.84
C ASN A 79 14.50 11.32 36.86
N GLY A 80 14.23 11.81 35.65
CA GLY A 80 15.27 12.10 34.63
C GLY A 80 15.94 10.87 34.02
N GLN A 81 15.38 9.67 34.20
CA GLN A 81 15.89 8.42 33.61
C GLN A 81 15.47 8.27 32.13
N LEU A 82 14.40 8.96 31.73
CA LEU A 82 14.00 9.16 30.34
C LEU A 82 14.11 10.66 30.03
N THR A 83 15.18 11.05 29.31
CA THR A 83 15.41 12.43 28.89
C THR A 83 14.55 12.77 27.68
N ILE A 84 13.81 13.87 27.78
CA ILE A 84 13.08 14.50 26.68
C ILE A 84 13.88 15.76 26.32
N ASP A 85 14.88 15.62 25.45
CA ASP A 85 15.71 16.74 25.01
C ASP A 85 15.35 17.18 23.59
N ASN A 86 15.40 18.49 23.37
CA ASN A 86 15.23 19.13 22.05
C ASN A 86 16.54 19.21 21.24
N SER A 87 17.67 18.75 21.77
CA SER A 87 18.99 18.92 21.17
C SER A 87 19.65 17.60 20.78
N MET A 88 19.91 17.42 19.48
CA MET A 88 20.98 16.54 19.01
C MET A 88 22.33 17.15 19.39
N GLN A 89 22.83 16.88 20.60
CA GLN A 89 24.26 16.99 20.89
C GLN A 89 24.71 15.77 21.70
N ARG A 90 25.42 14.87 21.02
CA ARG A 90 26.35 13.95 21.67
C ARG A 90 27.65 14.73 21.89
N ASP A 91 27.87 15.18 23.13
CA ASP A 91 29.13 14.94 23.85
C ASP A 91 29.21 15.80 25.12
N SER A 92 29.63 15.15 26.21
CA SER A 92 30.11 15.66 27.50
C SER A 92 29.12 16.26 28.51
N ALA A 93 29.11 15.60 29.68
CA ALA A 93 28.84 16.06 31.05
C ALA A 93 27.57 16.89 31.35
N GLN A 94 26.56 16.17 31.85
CA GLN A 94 25.38 16.61 32.64
C GLN A 94 24.51 17.74 32.08
N PRO A 95 23.27 17.42 31.63
CA PRO A 95 22.16 18.35 31.64
C PRO A 95 21.13 17.97 32.71
N ILE A 96 20.82 18.93 33.58
CA ILE A 96 19.64 18.94 34.44
C ILE A 96 18.43 19.30 33.58
N VAL A 97 17.34 18.57 33.76
CA VAL A 97 16.04 18.72 33.11
C VAL A 97 15.56 20.17 33.11
N ASN A 98 15.26 20.71 31.93
CA ASN A 98 14.32 21.82 31.77
C ASN A 98 13.36 21.55 30.61
N CYS A 99 12.72 20.37 30.61
CA CYS A 99 11.38 20.28 30.04
C CYS A 99 10.50 21.21 30.87
N GLN A 100 9.96 22.28 30.30
CA GLN A 100 8.80 22.92 30.91
C GLN A 100 7.65 21.90 30.86
N LEU A 101 7.50 21.10 31.92
CA LEU A 101 6.42 20.11 32.09
C LEU A 101 5.01 20.71 31.90
N SER A 102 4.88 22.04 31.88
CA SER A 102 3.67 22.78 31.54
C SER A 102 3.29 22.76 30.05
N THR A 103 4.19 22.38 29.12
CA THR A 103 3.92 22.39 27.67
C THR A 103 3.55 21.01 27.08
N VAL A 104 3.44 19.98 27.93
CA VAL A 104 3.18 18.59 27.54
C VAL A 104 2.08 18.00 28.39
N ASN A 105 1.16 17.27 27.76
CA ASN A 105 0.16 16.49 28.45
C ASN A 105 0.61 15.04 28.60
N PHE A 106 0.79 14.58 29.83
CA PHE A 106 0.90 13.16 30.17
C PHE A 106 -0.40 12.67 30.81
N LEU A 107 -1.07 11.75 30.14
CA LEU A 107 -2.19 11.00 30.70
C LEU A 107 -1.66 9.73 31.37
N VAL A 108 -1.48 9.79 32.68
CA VAL A 108 -0.90 8.69 33.46
C VAL A 108 -1.99 7.70 33.83
N VAL A 109 -1.84 6.46 33.36
CA VAL A 109 -2.79 5.36 33.55
C VAL A 109 -2.10 4.12 34.14
N ALA A 110 -2.88 3.16 34.64
CA ALA A 110 -2.33 1.90 35.14
C ALA A 110 -1.85 0.98 34.01
N ASN A 111 -2.56 0.98 32.87
CA ASN A 111 -2.21 0.18 31.70
C ASN A 111 -2.63 0.91 30.42
N PRO A 112 -1.67 1.39 29.59
CA PRO A 112 -1.97 2.11 28.35
C PRO A 112 -2.84 1.34 27.35
N LEU A 113 -2.70 0.02 27.24
CA LEU A 113 -3.54 -0.79 26.35
C LEU A 113 -4.99 -0.81 26.82
N LYS A 114 -5.24 -1.02 28.11
CA LYS A 114 -6.61 -0.98 28.66
C LYS A 114 -7.23 0.42 28.52
N ALA A 115 -6.42 1.48 28.63
CA ALA A 115 -6.88 2.84 28.42
C ALA A 115 -7.29 3.08 26.95
N LEU A 116 -6.49 2.60 25.98
CA LEU A 116 -6.82 2.65 24.55
C LEU A 116 -8.15 1.91 24.26
N GLN A 117 -8.31 0.71 24.81
CA GLN A 117 -9.52 -0.09 24.66
C GLN A 117 -10.76 0.60 25.27
N LYS A 118 -10.63 1.15 26.48
CA LYS A 118 -11.71 1.90 27.14
C LYS A 118 -12.09 3.16 26.36
N LEU A 119 -11.12 3.87 25.81
CA LEU A 119 -11.37 5.05 24.98
C LEU A 119 -12.18 4.68 23.73
N ALA A 120 -11.79 3.60 23.04
CA ALA A 120 -12.50 3.10 21.87
C ALA A 120 -13.91 2.59 22.20
N GLU A 121 -14.10 1.92 23.34
CA GLU A 121 -15.42 1.50 23.84
C GLU A 121 -16.37 2.71 24.03
N GLN A 122 -15.89 3.77 24.69
CA GLN A 122 -16.71 4.97 24.91
C GLN A 122 -16.92 5.79 23.64
N HIS A 123 -15.98 5.74 22.68
CA HIS A 123 -16.19 6.29 21.35
C HIS A 123 -17.29 5.51 20.61
N ARG A 124 -17.24 4.17 20.62
CA ARG A 124 -18.26 3.30 20.01
C ARG A 124 -19.67 3.57 20.54
N GLU A 125 -19.82 3.84 21.83
CA GLU A 125 -21.11 4.11 22.49
C GLU A 125 -21.86 5.31 21.91
N GLN A 126 -21.16 6.22 21.23
CA GLN A 126 -21.77 7.40 20.62
C GLN A 126 -22.53 7.07 19.32
N PHE A 127 -22.38 5.86 18.79
CA PHE A 127 -22.98 5.45 17.52
C PHE A 127 -24.04 4.37 17.73
N GLN A 128 -25.20 4.53 17.11
CA GLN A 128 -26.30 3.55 17.14
C GLN A 128 -26.54 2.90 15.78
N ILE A 129 -25.52 2.86 14.94
CA ILE A 129 -25.58 2.26 13.60
C ILE A 129 -25.37 0.75 13.64
N PRO A 130 -25.78 0.01 12.59
CA PRO A 130 -25.47 -1.41 12.47
C PRO A 130 -23.96 -1.66 12.43
N VAL A 131 -23.51 -2.71 13.14
CA VAL A 131 -22.10 -3.10 13.20
C VAL A 131 -21.97 -4.60 12.96
N ILE A 132 -21.23 -4.95 11.90
CA ILE A 132 -20.86 -6.32 11.57
C ILE A 132 -19.56 -6.66 12.30
N GLY A 133 -19.63 -7.60 13.24
CA GLY A 133 -18.48 -8.22 13.89
C GLY A 133 -18.15 -9.55 13.22
N ILE A 134 -16.93 -9.69 12.69
CA ILE A 134 -16.50 -10.90 11.98
C ILE A 134 -15.43 -11.61 12.80
N THR A 135 -15.63 -12.88 13.12
CA THR A 135 -14.58 -13.72 13.68
C THR A 135 -14.54 -15.12 13.04
N GLY A 136 -13.49 -15.84 13.35
CA GLY A 136 -13.22 -17.17 12.82
C GLY A 136 -11.72 -17.44 12.76
N SER A 137 -11.35 -18.66 12.38
CA SER A 137 -9.95 -19.04 12.22
C SER A 137 -9.43 -18.50 10.89
N ASN A 138 -10.15 -18.76 9.80
CA ASN A 138 -9.83 -18.31 8.45
C ASN A 138 -10.99 -17.52 7.82
N GLY A 139 -10.74 -16.70 6.79
CA GLY A 139 -11.79 -16.03 6.00
C GLY A 139 -12.23 -14.64 6.50
N LYS A 140 -11.86 -14.21 7.71
CA LYS A 140 -12.27 -12.92 8.30
C LYS A 140 -12.03 -11.72 7.37
N THR A 141 -10.79 -11.54 6.92
CA THR A 141 -10.42 -10.41 6.05
C THR A 141 -11.10 -10.50 4.69
N ILE A 142 -11.25 -11.70 4.11
CA ILE A 142 -11.95 -11.89 2.83
C ILE A 142 -13.41 -11.46 2.95
N VAL A 143 -14.11 -11.98 3.95
CA VAL A 143 -15.52 -11.63 4.21
C VAL A 143 -15.68 -10.14 4.47
N LYS A 144 -14.77 -9.53 5.25
CA LYS A 144 -14.78 -8.08 5.52
C LYS A 144 -14.60 -7.25 4.23
N GLU A 145 -13.63 -7.60 3.40
CA GLU A 145 -13.35 -6.88 2.14
C GLU A 145 -14.48 -7.05 1.13
N TRP A 146 -14.99 -8.27 0.96
CA TRP A 146 -16.12 -8.55 0.07
C TRP A 146 -17.41 -7.90 0.54
N LEU A 147 -17.72 -7.93 1.84
CA LEU A 147 -18.89 -7.20 2.36
C LEU A 147 -18.79 -5.69 2.09
N HIS A 148 -17.59 -5.12 2.19
CA HIS A 148 -17.41 -3.73 1.80
C HIS A 148 -17.63 -3.51 0.30
N GLN A 149 -17.07 -4.35 -0.59
CA GLN A 149 -17.32 -4.24 -2.04
C GLN A 149 -18.82 -4.34 -2.36
N LEU A 150 -19.54 -5.23 -1.67
CA LEU A 150 -20.96 -5.46 -1.90
C LEU A 150 -21.85 -4.33 -1.36
N LEU A 151 -21.46 -3.66 -0.27
CA LEU A 151 -22.33 -2.73 0.47
C LEU A 151 -21.91 -1.25 0.34
N SER A 152 -20.65 -0.95 0.01
CA SER A 152 -20.14 0.43 -0.08
C SER A 152 -20.81 1.31 -1.13
N PRO A 153 -21.40 0.81 -2.24
CA PRO A 153 -22.08 1.68 -3.18
C PRO A 153 -23.34 2.37 -2.62
N GLU A 154 -23.87 1.91 -1.48
CA GLU A 154 -25.12 2.44 -0.89
C GLU A 154 -24.95 3.00 0.51
N ARG A 155 -23.80 2.80 1.15
CA ARG A 155 -23.58 3.19 2.54
C ARG A 155 -22.17 3.71 2.76
N VAL A 156 -22.05 4.69 3.64
CA VAL A 156 -20.75 5.11 4.17
C VAL A 156 -20.28 4.08 5.21
N ILE A 157 -19.31 3.26 4.82
CA ILE A 157 -18.83 2.13 5.63
C ILE A 157 -17.49 2.43 6.28
N VAL A 158 -17.42 2.34 7.61
CA VAL A 158 -16.15 2.26 8.34
C VAL A 158 -15.77 0.79 8.54
N ARG A 159 -14.50 0.44 8.35
CA ARG A 159 -14.04 -0.95 8.47
C ARG A 159 -12.62 -1.06 9.01
N SER A 160 -12.27 -2.23 9.54
CA SER A 160 -10.88 -2.50 9.95
C SER A 160 -9.91 -2.27 8.78
N PRO A 161 -8.88 -1.43 8.94
CA PRO A 161 -7.82 -1.29 7.93
C PRO A 161 -7.04 -2.60 7.81
N ARG A 162 -6.77 -3.07 6.58
CA ARG A 162 -5.97 -4.28 6.34
C ARG A 162 -6.42 -5.46 7.21
N SER A 163 -5.57 -5.99 8.09
CA SER A 163 -5.86 -7.10 9.02
C SER A 163 -5.87 -6.66 10.49
N TYR A 164 -6.32 -5.42 10.77
CA TYR A 164 -6.36 -4.85 12.13
C TYR A 164 -7.47 -5.51 12.96
N ASN A 165 -7.17 -6.68 13.52
CA ASN A 165 -8.11 -7.53 14.24
C ASN A 165 -7.69 -7.88 15.67
N SER A 166 -6.56 -7.34 16.14
CA SER A 166 -5.98 -7.63 17.46
C SER A 166 -6.48 -6.69 18.56
N GLN A 167 -6.01 -6.94 19.79
CA GLN A 167 -6.25 -6.10 20.98
C GLN A 167 -5.89 -4.62 20.81
N ILE A 168 -5.00 -4.29 19.86
CA ILE A 168 -4.58 -2.93 19.51
C ILE A 168 -5.28 -2.46 18.23
N GLY A 169 -5.34 -3.34 17.21
CA GLY A 169 -5.88 -2.99 15.89
C GLY A 169 -7.37 -2.65 15.91
N VAL A 170 -8.17 -3.36 16.72
CA VAL A 170 -9.62 -3.12 16.84
C VAL A 170 -9.93 -1.73 17.43
N PRO A 171 -9.35 -1.32 18.57
CA PRO A 171 -9.52 0.05 19.08
C PRO A 171 -9.23 1.14 18.04
N LEU A 172 -8.13 1.00 17.29
CA LEU A 172 -7.75 1.95 16.25
C LEU A 172 -8.72 1.94 15.06
N SER A 173 -9.30 0.78 14.75
CA SER A 173 -10.31 0.65 13.69
C SER A 173 -11.63 1.32 14.10
N VAL A 174 -12.07 1.10 15.34
CA VAL A 174 -13.29 1.70 15.88
C VAL A 174 -13.17 3.20 16.03
N TRP A 175 -11.98 3.72 16.35
CA TRP A 175 -11.72 5.17 16.40
C TRP A 175 -11.97 5.90 15.08
N GLN A 176 -11.98 5.20 13.95
CA GLN A 176 -12.27 5.79 12.64
C GLN A 176 -13.76 6.09 12.44
N MET A 177 -14.63 5.66 13.36
CA MET A 177 -16.06 5.98 13.30
C MET A 177 -16.31 7.48 13.48
N ASN A 178 -17.30 7.98 12.74
CA ASN A 178 -17.69 9.39 12.75
C ASN A 178 -19.19 9.52 12.50
N GLU A 179 -19.72 10.74 12.58
CA GLU A 179 -21.15 11.02 12.45
C GLU A 179 -21.75 10.65 11.09
N GLN A 180 -20.93 10.49 10.05
CA GLN A 180 -21.34 10.07 8.71
C GLN A 180 -21.39 8.55 8.55
N SER A 181 -20.86 7.80 9.51
CA SER A 181 -20.78 6.35 9.40
C SER A 181 -22.20 5.76 9.45
N GLU A 182 -22.59 4.99 8.43
CA GLU A 182 -23.92 4.37 8.33
C GLU A 182 -23.90 2.86 8.61
N LEU A 183 -22.74 2.24 8.45
CA LEU A 183 -22.49 0.82 8.75
C LEU A 183 -21.02 0.66 9.16
N ALA A 184 -20.73 -0.22 10.12
CA ALA A 184 -19.35 -0.58 10.44
C ALA A 184 -19.06 -2.06 10.26
N ILE A 185 -17.87 -2.42 9.78
CA ILE A 185 -17.43 -3.81 9.55
C ILE A 185 -16.07 -4.05 10.21
N PHE A 186 -16.06 -4.72 11.36
CA PHE A 186 -14.86 -4.97 12.13
C PHE A 186 -14.56 -6.46 12.23
N GLU A 187 -13.31 -6.83 11.97
CA GLU A 187 -12.84 -8.19 12.24
C GLU A 187 -12.17 -8.28 13.62
N ALA A 188 -12.42 -9.39 14.30
CA ALA A 188 -11.86 -9.69 15.62
C ALA A 188 -11.11 -11.03 15.59
N GLY A 189 -9.83 -10.97 15.93
CA GLY A 189 -8.93 -12.09 16.10
C GLY A 189 -8.55 -12.26 17.57
N ILE A 190 -8.40 -13.50 17.99
CA ILE A 190 -7.89 -13.86 19.32
C ILE A 190 -6.78 -14.88 19.14
N SER A 191 -5.75 -14.72 19.96
CA SER A 191 -4.60 -15.63 20.06
C SER A 191 -4.59 -16.34 21.41
N GLU A 192 -5.13 -15.71 22.45
CA GLU A 192 -5.17 -16.23 23.83
C GLU A 192 -6.60 -16.20 24.41
N MET A 193 -6.84 -16.98 25.45
CA MET A 193 -8.13 -17.03 26.14
C MET A 193 -8.40 -15.74 26.94
N GLY A 194 -9.63 -15.23 26.88
CA GLY A 194 -10.07 -14.03 27.60
C GLY A 194 -9.91 -12.73 26.82
N GLU A 195 -9.36 -12.80 25.61
CA GLU A 195 -9.18 -11.66 24.70
C GLU A 195 -10.48 -11.22 24.02
N MET A 196 -11.42 -12.14 23.74
CA MET A 196 -12.59 -11.81 22.92
C MET A 196 -13.54 -10.86 23.66
N ARG A 197 -13.63 -10.98 24.99
CA ARG A 197 -14.47 -10.11 25.80
C ARG A 197 -14.09 -8.64 25.68
N ALA A 198 -12.79 -8.34 25.62
CA ALA A 198 -12.32 -6.96 25.42
C ALA A 198 -12.74 -6.45 24.04
N LEU A 199 -12.57 -7.26 22.99
CA LEU A 199 -12.98 -6.90 21.63
C LEU A 199 -14.51 -6.74 21.51
N GLN A 200 -15.29 -7.58 22.19
CA GLN A 200 -16.74 -7.48 22.20
C GLN A 200 -17.22 -6.18 22.83
N ASN A 201 -16.62 -5.77 23.94
CA ASN A 201 -16.92 -4.49 24.59
C ASN A 201 -16.60 -3.29 23.68
N ILE A 202 -15.57 -3.39 22.84
CA ILE A 202 -15.17 -2.31 21.92
C ILE A 202 -16.05 -2.29 20.67
N ILE A 203 -16.27 -3.44 20.04
CA ILE A 203 -16.98 -3.53 18.75
C ILE A 203 -18.49 -3.35 18.95
N LYS A 204 -19.06 -3.94 20.01
CA LYS A 204 -20.51 -4.03 20.26
C LYS A 204 -21.28 -4.34 18.96
N PRO A 205 -21.04 -5.52 18.34
CA PRO A 205 -21.63 -5.85 17.06
C PRO A 205 -23.13 -6.11 17.19
N THR A 206 -23.91 -5.65 16.21
CA THR A 206 -25.33 -5.99 16.07
C THR A 206 -25.52 -7.19 15.14
N ILE A 207 -24.58 -7.42 14.23
CA ILE A 207 -24.55 -8.55 13.28
C ILE A 207 -23.26 -9.33 13.52
N GLY A 208 -23.38 -10.60 13.91
CA GLY A 208 -22.25 -11.49 14.09
C GLY A 208 -22.02 -12.38 12.88
N ILE A 209 -20.78 -12.53 12.40
CA ILE A 209 -20.43 -13.51 11.36
C ILE A 209 -19.32 -14.41 11.87
N LEU A 210 -19.61 -15.70 11.98
CA LEU A 210 -18.64 -16.74 12.25
C LEU A 210 -18.26 -17.47 10.97
N THR A 211 -17.05 -17.25 10.47
CA THR A 211 -16.62 -17.83 9.19
C THR A 211 -16.35 -19.33 9.29
N ASN A 212 -15.38 -19.74 10.12
CA ASN A 212 -15.06 -21.14 10.42
C ASN A 212 -14.26 -21.29 11.72
N ILE A 213 -14.18 -22.52 12.23
CA ILE A 213 -13.31 -22.92 13.34
C ILE A 213 -12.30 -23.96 12.85
N GLY A 214 -11.01 -23.63 12.93
CA GLY A 214 -9.90 -24.47 12.49
C GLY A 214 -8.72 -24.43 13.46
N GLY A 215 -7.55 -24.92 13.06
CA GLY A 215 -6.40 -25.18 13.95
C GLY A 215 -5.53 -23.98 14.37
N ALA A 216 -5.68 -22.80 13.77
CA ALA A 216 -4.79 -21.65 14.04
C ALA A 216 -4.81 -21.19 15.52
N HIS A 217 -3.67 -20.99 16.17
CA HIS A 217 -3.55 -20.63 17.59
C HIS A 217 -4.15 -21.66 18.58
N GLN A 218 -4.34 -22.92 18.17
CA GLN A 218 -5.01 -23.93 19.01
C GLN A 218 -4.24 -24.24 20.30
N GLU A 219 -2.91 -24.04 20.33
CA GLU A 219 -2.04 -24.27 21.48
C GLU A 219 -2.40 -23.45 22.72
N ASN A 220 -3.05 -22.30 22.54
CA ASN A 220 -3.45 -21.42 23.63
C ASN A 220 -4.87 -21.72 24.16
N PHE A 221 -5.52 -22.78 23.65
CA PHE A 221 -6.85 -23.22 24.03
C PHE A 221 -6.86 -24.70 24.37
N PHE A 222 -7.55 -25.08 25.44
CA PHE A 222 -7.66 -26.46 25.90
C PHE A 222 -8.37 -27.37 24.88
N SER A 223 -9.31 -26.81 24.11
CA SER A 223 -10.03 -27.55 23.07
C SER A 223 -10.54 -26.64 21.95
N LEU A 224 -10.89 -27.22 20.80
CA LEU A 224 -11.59 -26.49 19.73
C LEU A 224 -12.92 -25.92 20.22
N GLN A 225 -13.62 -26.64 21.13
CA GLN A 225 -14.87 -26.17 21.71
C GLN A 225 -14.66 -24.91 22.53
N GLU A 226 -13.64 -24.87 23.40
CA GLU A 226 -13.31 -23.68 24.18
C GLU A 226 -12.97 -22.48 23.27
N LYS A 227 -12.17 -22.71 22.24
CA LYS A 227 -11.84 -21.69 21.24
C LYS A 227 -13.08 -21.16 20.51
N CYS A 228 -14.01 -22.05 20.14
CA CYS A 228 -15.27 -21.67 19.51
C CYS A 228 -16.13 -20.85 20.47
N MET A 229 -16.30 -21.31 21.71
CA MET A 229 -17.08 -20.59 22.74
C MET A 229 -16.48 -19.21 23.02
N GLU A 230 -15.15 -19.09 23.10
CA GLU A 230 -14.49 -17.80 23.28
C GLU A 230 -14.74 -16.87 22.09
N LYS A 231 -14.73 -17.38 20.85
CA LYS A 231 -15.09 -16.58 19.67
C LYS A 231 -16.56 -16.15 19.68
N LEU A 232 -17.45 -17.04 20.09
CA LEU A 232 -18.89 -16.76 20.22
C LEU A 232 -19.19 -15.68 21.28
N THR A 233 -18.28 -15.45 22.23
CA THR A 233 -18.38 -14.31 23.16
C THR A 233 -18.59 -12.98 22.42
N LEU A 234 -18.02 -12.82 21.22
CA LEU A 234 -18.20 -11.62 20.39
C LEU A 234 -19.67 -11.32 20.09
N PHE A 235 -20.50 -12.35 19.99
CA PHE A 235 -21.88 -12.25 19.49
C PHE A 235 -22.93 -12.21 20.60
N LYS A 236 -22.52 -12.13 21.86
CA LYS A 236 -23.42 -12.22 23.03
C LYS A 236 -24.64 -11.30 22.95
N ASN A 237 -24.47 -10.10 22.38
CA ASN A 237 -25.50 -9.07 22.29
C ASN A 237 -25.89 -8.74 20.83
N CYS A 238 -25.61 -9.64 19.87
CA CYS A 238 -26.02 -9.43 18.49
C CYS A 238 -27.53 -9.64 18.31
N ASP A 239 -28.11 -8.94 17.34
CA ASP A 239 -29.48 -9.17 16.87
C ASP A 239 -29.55 -10.44 16.00
N VAL A 240 -28.48 -10.70 15.25
CA VAL A 240 -28.37 -11.86 14.35
C VAL A 240 -26.96 -12.44 14.36
N VAL A 241 -26.86 -13.76 14.19
CA VAL A 241 -25.59 -14.48 13.97
C VAL A 241 -25.68 -15.31 12.70
N ILE A 242 -24.69 -15.12 11.83
CA ILE A 242 -24.52 -15.79 10.54
C ILE A 242 -23.38 -16.79 10.67
N TYR A 243 -23.63 -18.01 10.23
CA TYR A 243 -22.64 -19.09 10.23
C TYR A 243 -23.02 -20.21 9.25
N ASN A 244 -22.09 -21.13 9.00
CA ASN A 244 -22.33 -22.34 8.22
C ASN A 244 -23.17 -23.36 9.03
N GLY A 245 -24.43 -23.54 8.68
CA GLY A 245 -25.34 -24.47 9.34
C GLY A 245 -25.07 -25.95 9.02
N ASP A 246 -24.29 -26.26 7.97
CA ASP A 246 -23.88 -27.63 7.66
C ASP A 246 -22.72 -28.12 8.52
N ASP A 247 -22.03 -27.21 9.24
CA ASP A 247 -20.99 -27.55 10.20
C ASP A 247 -21.63 -27.90 11.55
N GLU A 248 -21.72 -29.20 11.83
CA GLU A 248 -22.30 -29.72 13.08
C GLU A 248 -21.56 -29.22 14.32
N PHE A 249 -20.23 -29.03 14.25
CA PHE A 249 -19.45 -28.57 15.38
C PHE A 249 -19.77 -27.11 15.71
N ILE A 250 -19.82 -26.24 14.70
CA ILE A 250 -20.21 -24.84 14.87
C ILE A 250 -21.66 -24.76 15.35
N SER A 251 -22.59 -25.47 14.70
CA SER A 251 -24.01 -25.49 15.06
C SER A 251 -24.22 -25.91 16.52
N ASN A 252 -23.50 -26.94 16.99
CA ASN A 252 -23.54 -27.37 18.38
C ASN A 252 -22.97 -26.33 19.35
N CYS A 253 -21.91 -25.61 18.97
CA CYS A 253 -21.35 -24.55 19.81
C CYS A 253 -22.27 -23.33 19.89
N VAL A 254 -22.91 -22.94 18.79
CA VAL A 254 -23.91 -21.87 18.75
C VAL A 254 -25.15 -22.23 19.60
N ALA A 255 -25.65 -23.48 19.49
CA ALA A 255 -26.75 -23.93 20.33
C ALA A 255 -26.39 -23.93 21.83
N LYS A 256 -25.16 -24.32 22.18
CA LYS A 256 -24.66 -24.33 23.57
C LYS A 256 -24.35 -22.94 24.13
N SER A 257 -24.02 -21.96 23.29
CA SER A 257 -23.72 -20.60 23.75
C SER A 257 -24.97 -19.82 24.18
N MET A 258 -26.17 -20.35 23.91
CA MET A 258 -27.47 -19.78 24.32
C MET A 258 -27.59 -18.30 23.95
N LEU A 259 -27.17 -17.95 22.74
CA LEU A 259 -27.29 -16.58 22.23
C LEU A 259 -28.77 -16.22 22.08
N SER A 260 -29.13 -15.00 22.46
CA SER A 260 -30.49 -14.46 22.22
C SER A 260 -30.70 -13.99 20.78
N ALA A 261 -29.65 -13.99 19.98
CA ALA A 261 -29.64 -13.52 18.59
C ALA A 261 -30.47 -14.45 17.68
N ARG A 262 -31.05 -13.89 16.63
CA ARG A 262 -31.62 -14.68 15.53
C ARG A 262 -30.50 -15.40 14.79
N GLU A 263 -30.77 -16.60 14.30
CA GLU A 263 -29.79 -17.37 13.54
C GLU A 263 -30.09 -17.31 12.04
N ILE A 264 -29.12 -16.88 11.24
CA ILE A 264 -29.11 -17.08 9.79
C ILE A 264 -28.01 -18.07 9.48
N ALA A 265 -28.31 -19.33 9.76
CA ALA A 265 -27.46 -20.45 9.38
C ALA A 265 -27.77 -20.83 7.93
N TRP A 266 -26.84 -20.58 7.02
CA TRP A 266 -26.99 -21.04 5.64
C TRP A 266 -26.67 -22.52 5.55
N SER A 267 -27.35 -23.23 4.65
CA SER A 267 -27.26 -24.69 4.56
C SER A 267 -27.40 -25.16 3.12
N ARG A 268 -26.62 -26.16 2.73
CA ARG A 268 -26.74 -26.86 1.43
C ARG A 268 -27.52 -28.16 1.56
N LYS A 269 -27.84 -28.61 2.78
CA LYS A 269 -28.45 -29.92 3.06
C LYS A 269 -29.88 -29.82 3.60
N ASP A 270 -30.11 -28.91 4.52
CA ASP A 270 -31.37 -28.65 5.21
C ASP A 270 -32.14 -27.51 4.52
N MET A 271 -33.25 -27.86 3.86
CA MET A 271 -34.12 -26.95 3.11
C MET A 271 -35.02 -26.10 4.01
N GLU A 272 -35.17 -26.47 5.29
CA GLU A 272 -35.99 -25.72 6.26
C GLU A 272 -35.25 -24.51 6.84
N ARG A 273 -33.94 -24.38 6.55
CA ARG A 273 -33.16 -23.22 7.00
C ARG A 273 -33.55 -21.96 6.20
N PRO A 274 -33.58 -20.77 6.84
CA PRO A 274 -33.98 -19.52 6.18
C PRO A 274 -33.20 -19.17 4.91
N LEU A 275 -31.93 -19.58 4.82
CA LEU A 275 -31.08 -19.45 3.64
C LEU A 275 -30.60 -20.83 3.19
N PHE A 276 -31.29 -21.40 2.20
CA PHE A 276 -30.98 -22.70 1.64
C PHE A 276 -30.27 -22.57 0.30
N ILE A 277 -29.14 -23.22 0.12
CA ILE A 277 -28.36 -23.22 -1.12
C ILE A 277 -28.75 -24.45 -1.93
N SER A 278 -29.64 -24.26 -2.90
CA SER A 278 -30.23 -25.34 -3.69
C SER A 278 -29.26 -25.95 -4.69
N LYS A 279 -28.30 -25.16 -5.21
CA LYS A 279 -27.35 -25.63 -6.21
C LYS A 279 -26.04 -24.83 -6.19
N VAL A 280 -24.92 -25.54 -6.37
CA VAL A 280 -23.58 -24.96 -6.58
C VAL A 280 -22.96 -25.63 -7.80
N GLU A 281 -22.85 -24.89 -8.91
CA GLU A 281 -22.27 -25.39 -10.16
C GLU A 281 -20.94 -24.71 -10.46
N LYS A 282 -19.85 -25.48 -10.34
CA LYS A 282 -18.51 -25.00 -10.68
C LYS A 282 -18.29 -25.12 -12.19
N LYS A 283 -17.98 -23.99 -12.83
CA LYS A 283 -17.53 -23.89 -14.22
C LYS A 283 -15.99 -23.77 -14.25
N GLU A 284 -15.44 -23.51 -15.43
CA GLU A 284 -13.98 -23.45 -15.66
C GLU A 284 -13.31 -22.29 -14.91
N ASP A 285 -13.98 -21.13 -14.84
CA ASP A 285 -13.47 -19.88 -14.27
C ASP A 285 -14.36 -19.26 -13.18
N CYS A 286 -15.59 -19.77 -12.99
CA CYS A 286 -16.57 -19.21 -12.06
C CYS A 286 -17.46 -20.28 -11.42
N THR A 287 -18.18 -19.93 -10.36
CA THR A 287 -19.22 -20.77 -9.73
C THR A 287 -20.57 -20.10 -9.83
N VAL A 288 -21.59 -20.83 -10.28
CA VAL A 288 -22.99 -20.38 -10.25
C VAL A 288 -23.64 -20.95 -8.99
N ILE A 289 -24.24 -20.08 -8.18
CA ILE A 289 -24.87 -20.45 -6.90
C ILE A 289 -26.35 -20.08 -6.98
N SER A 290 -27.20 -21.08 -6.79
CA SER A 290 -28.66 -20.91 -6.65
C SER A 290 -29.05 -21.09 -5.20
N TYR A 291 -29.90 -20.19 -4.69
CA TYR A 291 -30.30 -20.17 -3.30
C TYR A 291 -31.78 -19.77 -3.15
N ARG A 292 -32.37 -20.18 -2.04
CA ARG A 292 -33.70 -19.79 -1.58
C ARG A 292 -33.56 -19.04 -0.28
N TYR A 293 -34.12 -17.83 -0.22
CA TYR A 293 -34.21 -17.06 1.01
C TYR A 293 -35.66 -16.66 1.27
N LEU A 294 -36.22 -17.06 2.42
CA LEU A 294 -37.63 -16.81 2.77
C LEU A 294 -38.60 -17.15 1.62
N GLU A 295 -38.48 -18.36 1.08
CA GLU A 295 -39.28 -18.87 -0.05
C GLU A 295 -39.05 -18.21 -1.42
N MET A 296 -38.09 -17.28 -1.55
CA MET A 296 -37.73 -16.66 -2.83
C MET A 296 -36.47 -17.29 -3.43
N ASP A 297 -36.59 -17.85 -4.63
CA ASP A 297 -35.47 -18.45 -5.37
C ASP A 297 -34.70 -17.40 -6.18
N ASN A 298 -33.38 -17.38 -6.02
CA ASN A 298 -32.45 -16.45 -6.67
C ASN A 298 -31.16 -17.16 -7.08
N THR A 299 -30.39 -16.52 -7.97
CA THR A 299 -29.10 -17.03 -8.46
C THR A 299 -28.09 -15.90 -8.60
N PHE A 300 -26.81 -16.20 -8.31
CA PHE A 300 -25.70 -15.31 -8.66
C PHE A 300 -24.50 -16.10 -9.20
N MET A 301 -23.61 -15.38 -9.89
CA MET A 301 -22.32 -15.90 -10.33
C MET A 301 -21.21 -15.36 -9.44
N LEU A 302 -20.27 -16.22 -9.07
CA LEU A 302 -19.10 -15.92 -8.27
C LEU A 302 -17.85 -16.14 -9.13
N PRO A 303 -16.94 -15.16 -9.29
CA PRO A 303 -15.72 -15.30 -10.09
C PRO A 303 -14.63 -16.13 -9.39
N PHE A 304 -15.04 -17.14 -8.60
CA PHE A 304 -14.16 -18.04 -7.85
C PHE A 304 -14.73 -19.46 -7.87
N ILE A 305 -13.85 -20.47 -7.85
CA ILE A 305 -14.22 -21.89 -7.95
C ILE A 305 -13.85 -22.73 -6.72
N ASP A 306 -13.04 -22.19 -5.81
CA ASP A 306 -12.61 -22.89 -4.61
C ASP A 306 -13.70 -22.89 -3.51
N ASP A 307 -13.72 -23.93 -2.69
CA ASP A 307 -14.75 -24.11 -1.67
C ASP A 307 -14.71 -23.06 -0.57
N ALA A 308 -13.53 -22.52 -0.23
CA ALA A 308 -13.40 -21.49 0.78
C ALA A 308 -14.01 -20.17 0.31
N SER A 309 -13.79 -19.79 -0.95
CA SER A 309 -14.42 -18.63 -1.58
C SER A 309 -15.93 -18.78 -1.67
N ILE A 310 -16.42 -19.98 -1.99
CA ILE A 310 -17.85 -20.28 -1.96
C ILE A 310 -18.41 -20.08 -0.55
N GLU A 311 -17.78 -20.64 0.49
CA GLU A 311 -18.25 -20.45 1.87
C GLU A 311 -18.20 -18.99 2.34
N ASN A 312 -17.12 -18.27 2.01
CA ASN A 312 -17.01 -16.85 2.34
C ASN A 312 -18.09 -16.02 1.62
N SER A 313 -18.41 -16.33 0.35
CA SER A 313 -19.46 -15.62 -0.38
C SER A 313 -20.86 -15.91 0.17
N LEU A 314 -21.11 -17.12 0.68
CA LEU A 314 -22.36 -17.46 1.37
C LEU A 314 -22.54 -16.70 2.69
N ASN A 315 -21.45 -16.51 3.46
CA ASN A 315 -21.47 -15.64 4.63
C ASN A 315 -21.77 -14.18 4.24
N CYS A 316 -21.18 -13.69 3.14
CA CYS A 316 -21.47 -12.35 2.61
C CYS A 316 -22.93 -12.22 2.16
N LEU A 317 -23.43 -13.21 1.41
CA LEU A 317 -24.81 -13.29 0.94
C LEU A 317 -25.81 -13.15 2.10
N ALA A 318 -25.63 -13.95 3.15
CA ALA A 318 -26.47 -13.92 4.33
C ALA A 318 -26.51 -12.53 4.99
N ALA A 319 -25.36 -11.85 5.08
CA ALA A 319 -25.30 -10.51 5.65
C ALA A 319 -25.97 -9.46 4.74
N CYS A 320 -25.77 -9.54 3.43
CA CYS A 320 -26.43 -8.66 2.45
C CYS A 320 -27.95 -8.81 2.50
N LEU A 321 -28.46 -10.04 2.58
CA LEU A 321 -29.90 -10.32 2.69
C LEU A 321 -30.48 -9.81 4.01
N TYR A 322 -29.76 -9.99 5.14
CA TYR A 322 -30.18 -9.45 6.43
C TYR A 322 -30.24 -7.92 6.43
N LEU A 323 -29.29 -7.27 5.76
CA LEU A 323 -29.25 -5.81 5.58
C LEU A 323 -30.24 -5.29 4.52
N MET A 324 -31.10 -6.16 3.99
CA MET A 324 -32.14 -5.88 3.00
C MET A 324 -31.60 -5.33 1.66
N LEU A 325 -30.39 -5.75 1.26
CA LEU A 325 -29.90 -5.46 -0.09
C LEU A 325 -30.73 -6.24 -1.11
N PRO A 326 -31.31 -5.60 -2.15
CA PRO A 326 -32.12 -6.28 -3.16
C PRO A 326 -31.35 -7.40 -3.85
N ALA A 327 -32.01 -8.54 -4.09
CA ALA A 327 -31.38 -9.73 -4.69
C ALA A 327 -30.75 -9.43 -6.06
N GLU A 328 -31.37 -8.59 -6.88
CA GLU A 328 -30.84 -8.16 -8.17
C GLU A 328 -29.46 -7.49 -8.04
N LYS A 329 -29.29 -6.61 -7.05
CA LYS A 329 -28.02 -5.94 -6.77
C LYS A 329 -26.98 -6.90 -6.20
N ILE A 330 -27.40 -7.86 -5.38
CA ILE A 330 -26.51 -8.93 -4.89
C ILE A 330 -25.97 -9.72 -6.08
N THR A 331 -26.83 -10.12 -7.02
CA THR A 331 -26.45 -10.88 -8.21
C THR A 331 -25.46 -10.10 -9.09
N GLU A 332 -25.72 -8.82 -9.32
CA GLU A 332 -24.82 -7.93 -10.07
C GLU A 332 -23.45 -7.84 -9.40
N ARG A 333 -23.41 -7.49 -8.10
CA ARG A 333 -22.16 -7.20 -7.39
C ARG A 333 -21.33 -8.44 -7.02
N MET A 334 -21.97 -9.59 -6.79
CA MET A 334 -21.24 -10.84 -6.55
C MET A 334 -20.40 -11.25 -7.76
N THR A 335 -20.85 -10.90 -8.98
CA THR A 335 -20.17 -11.21 -10.23
C THR A 335 -18.86 -10.41 -10.38
N THR A 336 -18.79 -9.22 -9.78
CA THR A 336 -17.66 -8.30 -9.88
C THR A 336 -16.73 -8.35 -8.67
N LEU A 337 -16.86 -9.37 -7.80
CA LEU A 337 -16.00 -9.50 -6.62
C LEU A 337 -14.55 -9.71 -7.04
N GLU A 338 -13.67 -8.88 -6.50
CA GLU A 338 -12.24 -8.96 -6.78
C GLU A 338 -11.51 -9.86 -5.76
N PRO A 339 -10.44 -10.57 -6.19
CA PRO A 339 -9.58 -11.29 -5.27
C PRO A 339 -8.91 -10.32 -4.30
N VAL A 340 -8.85 -10.70 -3.02
CA VAL A 340 -8.10 -9.93 -2.02
C VAL A 340 -6.63 -10.31 -2.14
N ALA A 341 -5.76 -9.34 -2.44
CA ALA A 341 -4.31 -9.53 -2.56
C ALA A 341 -3.76 -10.32 -1.34
N MET A 342 -2.77 -11.23 -1.59
CA MET A 342 -2.01 -12.06 -0.62
C MET A 342 -2.41 -13.55 -0.45
N ARG A 343 -3.15 -14.21 -1.38
CA ARG A 343 -3.44 -15.67 -1.29
C ARG A 343 -3.50 -16.40 -2.65
N LEU A 344 -2.91 -17.61 -2.71
CA LEU A 344 -2.92 -18.56 -3.86
C LEU A 344 -2.59 -17.92 -5.23
N GLU A 345 -1.57 -17.08 -5.26
CA GLU A 345 -1.12 -16.39 -6.47
C GLU A 345 -0.35 -17.37 -7.38
N VAL A 346 -0.63 -17.37 -8.70
CA VAL A 346 0.06 -18.22 -9.67
C VAL A 346 1.01 -17.37 -10.52
N LYS A 347 2.28 -17.78 -10.62
CA LYS A 347 3.32 -17.08 -11.38
C LYS A 347 4.14 -18.02 -12.25
N GLU A 348 4.74 -17.54 -13.33
CA GLU A 348 5.72 -18.32 -14.11
C GLU A 348 7.08 -18.40 -13.39
N GLY A 349 7.70 -19.58 -13.35
CA GLY A 349 8.99 -19.84 -12.71
C GLY A 349 10.13 -20.11 -13.70
N LYS A 350 11.38 -19.85 -13.28
CA LYS A 350 12.60 -20.17 -14.06
C LYS A 350 12.62 -21.65 -14.46
N ASN A 351 13.35 -21.97 -15.52
CA ASN A 351 13.59 -23.34 -15.99
C ASN A 351 12.31 -24.16 -16.27
N GLY A 352 11.26 -23.52 -16.81
CA GLY A 352 10.01 -24.20 -17.16
C GLY A 352 9.13 -24.54 -15.94
N CYS A 353 9.37 -23.92 -14.79
CA CYS A 353 8.56 -24.13 -13.60
C CYS A 353 7.29 -23.25 -13.58
N LEU A 354 6.29 -23.67 -12.80
CA LEU A 354 5.10 -22.86 -12.47
C LEU A 354 5.03 -22.70 -10.95
N LEU A 355 4.91 -21.47 -10.45
CA LEU A 355 4.91 -21.17 -9.02
C LEU A 355 3.49 -20.89 -8.52
N ILE A 356 3.16 -21.41 -7.34
CA ILE A 356 1.93 -21.11 -6.60
C ILE A 356 2.35 -20.56 -5.24
N ASN A 357 2.11 -19.27 -5.00
CA ASN A 357 2.51 -18.58 -3.78
C ASN A 357 1.36 -18.51 -2.77
N ASP A 358 1.56 -19.12 -1.60
CA ASP A 358 0.67 -19.09 -0.44
C ASP A 358 1.47 -18.92 0.86
N SER A 359 2.41 -17.97 0.87
CA SER A 359 3.44 -17.76 1.91
C SER A 359 2.96 -17.07 3.20
N TYR A 360 1.66 -16.86 3.41
CA TYR A 360 1.17 -15.98 4.47
C TYR A 360 0.64 -16.70 5.73
N ASN A 361 0.04 -17.89 5.58
CA ASN A 361 -0.46 -18.70 6.70
C ASN A 361 -0.06 -20.18 6.53
N SER A 362 0.41 -20.78 7.61
CA SER A 362 0.85 -22.17 7.66
C SER A 362 0.08 -22.92 8.73
N ASP A 363 -1.13 -23.37 8.39
CA ASP A 363 -1.92 -24.32 9.19
C ASP A 363 -2.31 -25.55 8.33
N LEU A 364 -2.67 -26.68 8.97
CA LEU A 364 -3.00 -27.92 8.25
C LEU A 364 -4.18 -27.78 7.27
N ALA A 365 -5.21 -27.01 7.63
CA ALA A 365 -6.40 -26.84 6.80
C ALA A 365 -6.08 -26.00 5.55
N SER A 366 -5.33 -24.91 5.73
CA SER A 366 -4.84 -24.08 4.65
C SER A 366 -3.82 -24.82 3.76
N LEU A 367 -3.05 -25.76 4.30
CA LEU A 367 -2.16 -26.62 3.51
C LEU A 367 -2.97 -27.57 2.63
N ASP A 368 -4.03 -28.18 3.15
CA ASP A 368 -4.89 -29.06 2.36
C ASP A 368 -5.56 -28.33 1.19
N ILE A 369 -5.98 -27.08 1.40
CA ILE A 369 -6.54 -26.19 0.35
C ILE A 369 -5.48 -25.92 -0.74
N ALA A 370 -4.28 -25.52 -0.33
CA ALA A 370 -3.21 -25.19 -1.27
C ALA A 370 -2.76 -26.43 -2.07
N LEU A 371 -2.67 -27.60 -1.44
CA LEU A 371 -2.36 -28.87 -2.11
C LEU A 371 -3.46 -29.29 -3.10
N ASN A 372 -4.72 -29.02 -2.77
CA ASN A 372 -5.86 -29.26 -3.67
C ASN A 372 -5.74 -28.40 -4.93
N PHE A 373 -5.40 -27.13 -4.75
CA PHE A 373 -5.21 -26.19 -5.83
C PHE A 373 -4.05 -26.61 -6.75
N LEU A 374 -2.89 -26.97 -6.18
CA LEU A 374 -1.75 -27.49 -6.93
C LEU A 374 -2.12 -28.76 -7.73
N TYR A 375 -2.78 -29.73 -7.09
CA TYR A 375 -3.16 -31.00 -7.74
C TYR A 375 -4.03 -30.79 -8.98
N ARG A 376 -4.97 -29.84 -8.94
CA ARG A 376 -5.84 -29.56 -10.10
C ARG A 376 -5.06 -28.92 -11.24
N ARG A 377 -4.17 -27.98 -10.92
CA ARG A 377 -3.39 -27.25 -11.92
C ARG A 377 -2.33 -28.13 -12.60
N SER A 378 -1.82 -29.15 -11.91
CA SER A 378 -0.84 -30.07 -12.49
C SER A 378 -1.44 -31.01 -13.55
N GLN A 379 -2.75 -31.27 -13.53
CA GLN A 379 -3.41 -32.20 -14.47
C GLN A 379 -3.32 -31.76 -15.93
N SER A 380 -3.22 -30.46 -16.19
CA SER A 380 -3.16 -29.92 -17.56
C SER A 380 -1.75 -29.82 -18.14
N ASN A 381 -0.70 -29.88 -17.31
CA ASN A 381 0.64 -29.43 -17.70
C ASN A 381 1.73 -30.52 -17.65
N GLY A 382 1.45 -31.70 -17.09
CA GLY A 382 2.43 -32.81 -17.03
C GLY A 382 3.69 -32.54 -16.18
N LEU A 383 3.70 -31.43 -15.43
CA LEU A 383 4.84 -30.99 -14.61
C LEU A 383 4.90 -31.79 -13.29
N LYS A 384 6.11 -32.07 -12.85
CA LYS A 384 6.38 -32.73 -11.56
C LYS A 384 5.91 -31.86 -10.40
N ARG A 385 5.22 -32.44 -9.42
CA ARG A 385 4.63 -31.68 -8.29
C ARG A 385 5.60 -31.55 -7.11
N THR A 386 5.96 -30.32 -6.79
CA THR A 386 6.88 -29.99 -5.69
C THR A 386 6.21 -29.11 -4.65
N LEU A 387 6.41 -29.42 -3.37
CA LEU A 387 5.97 -28.60 -2.23
C LEU A 387 7.19 -28.02 -1.51
N ILE A 388 7.25 -26.71 -1.39
CA ILE A 388 8.15 -26.02 -0.46
C ILE A 388 7.35 -25.61 0.78
N LEU A 389 7.71 -26.16 1.94
CA LEU A 389 6.94 -26.01 3.18
C LEU A 389 7.83 -25.55 4.33
N SER A 390 7.48 -24.44 4.99
CA SER A 390 8.15 -24.04 6.23
C SER A 390 7.71 -24.88 7.43
N ASP A 391 8.31 -24.67 8.61
CA ASP A 391 7.69 -25.14 9.85
C ASP A 391 6.24 -24.64 9.97
N ILE A 392 5.33 -25.51 10.41
CA ILE A 392 3.93 -25.18 10.65
C ILE A 392 3.83 -24.83 12.13
N LEU A 393 3.79 -23.53 12.41
CA LEU A 393 3.75 -23.01 13.77
C LEU A 393 2.32 -23.08 14.33
N GLU A 394 2.18 -23.04 15.66
CA GLU A 394 0.89 -22.71 16.30
C GLU A 394 -0.26 -23.71 16.03
N THR A 395 0.05 -25.02 16.13
CA THR A 395 -0.95 -26.09 15.92
C THR A 395 -1.42 -26.80 17.19
N GLY A 396 -0.79 -26.55 18.33
CA GLY A 396 -1.02 -27.29 19.59
C GLY A 396 -0.71 -28.79 19.53
N GLN A 397 -0.15 -29.31 18.42
CA GLN A 397 0.21 -30.72 18.24
C GLN A 397 1.72 -30.91 18.33
N ASN A 398 2.17 -32.05 18.84
CA ASN A 398 3.60 -32.37 18.79
C ASN A 398 4.04 -32.61 17.33
N ALA A 399 5.24 -32.15 16.98
CA ALA A 399 5.79 -32.23 15.62
C ALA A 399 5.65 -33.63 14.98
N PRO A 400 5.92 -34.76 15.69
CA PRO A 400 5.77 -36.08 15.09
C PRO A 400 4.34 -36.46 14.66
N THR A 401 3.31 -35.94 15.32
CA THR A 401 1.91 -36.19 14.95
C THR A 401 1.48 -35.25 13.83
N LEU A 402 1.87 -33.99 13.93
CA LEU A 402 1.61 -32.97 12.91
C LEU A 402 2.17 -33.40 11.55
N TYR A 403 3.46 -33.71 11.48
CA TYR A 403 4.10 -34.09 10.21
C TYR A 403 3.70 -35.49 9.71
N ARG A 404 3.10 -36.33 10.55
CA ARG A 404 2.41 -37.55 10.07
C ARG A 404 1.21 -37.18 9.22
N LYS A 405 0.38 -36.24 9.67
CA LYS A 405 -0.79 -35.75 8.92
C LYS A 405 -0.37 -35.01 7.66
N VAL A 406 0.67 -34.18 7.74
CA VAL A 406 1.25 -33.52 6.55
C VAL A 406 1.69 -34.55 5.51
N SER A 407 2.44 -35.58 5.93
CA SER A 407 2.86 -36.68 5.05
C SER A 407 1.67 -37.40 4.41
N GLN A 408 0.60 -37.66 5.16
CA GLN A 408 -0.64 -38.23 4.62
C GLN A 408 -1.32 -37.33 3.57
N LEU A 409 -1.36 -36.01 3.79
CA LEU A 409 -1.93 -35.04 2.85
C LEU A 409 -1.10 -34.92 1.55
N ILE A 410 0.22 -34.94 1.69
CA ILE A 410 1.16 -34.92 0.56
C ILE A 410 0.98 -36.16 -0.32
N ASN A 411 0.93 -37.34 0.31
CA ASN A 411 0.76 -38.61 -0.39
C ASN A 411 -0.62 -38.70 -1.08
N SER A 412 -1.69 -38.24 -0.43
CA SER A 412 -3.05 -38.30 -1.00
C SER A 412 -3.24 -37.39 -2.21
N ARG A 413 -2.38 -36.36 -2.38
CA ARG A 413 -2.40 -35.42 -3.50
C ARG A 413 -1.30 -35.66 -4.52
N GLY A 414 -0.56 -36.77 -4.38
CA GLY A 414 0.49 -37.22 -5.29
C GLY A 414 1.63 -36.21 -5.44
N ILE A 415 1.99 -35.50 -4.37
CA ILE A 415 3.20 -34.67 -4.39
C ILE A 415 4.42 -35.58 -4.53
N GLU A 416 5.31 -35.24 -5.44
CA GLU A 416 6.46 -36.08 -5.82
C GLU A 416 7.74 -35.63 -5.11
N ARG A 417 7.80 -34.36 -4.70
CA ARG A 417 8.96 -33.78 -4.01
C ARG A 417 8.55 -32.81 -2.90
N ILE A 418 9.25 -32.86 -1.77
CA ILE A 418 9.13 -31.89 -0.66
C ILE A 418 10.46 -31.21 -0.35
N ILE A 419 10.43 -29.89 -0.18
CA ILE A 419 11.54 -29.10 0.34
C ILE A 419 11.08 -28.46 1.65
N GLY A 420 11.59 -28.95 2.78
CA GLY A 420 11.25 -28.42 4.10
C GLY A 420 12.20 -27.31 4.54
N VAL A 421 11.66 -26.24 5.13
CA VAL A 421 12.45 -25.13 5.67
C VAL A 421 12.10 -24.89 7.14
N GLY A 422 13.04 -25.19 8.03
CA GLY A 422 12.86 -25.07 9.47
C GLY A 422 13.32 -26.31 10.24
N ASN A 423 13.51 -26.15 11.54
CA ASN A 423 14.11 -27.19 12.39
C ASN A 423 13.11 -28.30 12.71
N GLU A 424 11.82 -27.98 12.87
CA GLU A 424 10.82 -28.98 13.25
C GLU A 424 10.52 -29.94 12.11
N ILE A 425 10.28 -29.41 10.90
CA ILE A 425 10.04 -30.22 9.71
C ILE A 425 11.28 -31.06 9.35
N ALA A 426 12.48 -30.50 9.50
CA ALA A 426 13.73 -31.22 9.26
C ALA A 426 13.92 -32.37 10.25
N SER A 427 13.59 -32.19 11.53
CA SER A 427 13.64 -33.27 12.53
C SER A 427 12.71 -34.43 12.21
N CYS A 428 11.64 -34.18 11.43
CA CYS A 428 10.65 -35.15 11.00
C CYS A 428 10.88 -35.66 9.56
N ALA A 429 12.05 -35.42 8.96
CA ALA A 429 12.39 -35.82 7.59
C ALA A 429 12.13 -37.31 7.29
N ALA A 430 12.28 -38.19 8.28
CA ALA A 430 12.02 -39.62 8.16
C ALA A 430 10.55 -39.98 7.89
N ARG A 431 9.60 -39.04 7.99
CA ARG A 431 8.16 -39.27 7.76
C ARG A 431 7.72 -39.08 6.31
N PHE A 432 8.60 -38.56 5.47
CA PHE A 432 8.32 -38.31 4.05
C PHE A 432 9.06 -39.36 3.21
N ASP A 433 8.33 -40.23 2.54
CA ASP A 433 8.87 -41.31 1.70
C ASP A 433 8.87 -40.92 0.21
N ILE A 434 9.11 -39.64 -0.06
CA ILE A 434 9.19 -39.03 -1.39
C ILE A 434 10.54 -38.32 -1.54
N GLU A 435 10.85 -37.80 -2.72
CA GLU A 435 12.05 -36.99 -2.91
C GLU A 435 12.04 -35.80 -1.93
N LYS A 436 13.11 -35.61 -1.16
CA LYS A 436 13.11 -34.66 -0.05
C LYS A 436 14.43 -33.94 0.15
N ALA A 437 14.36 -32.65 0.47
CA ALA A 437 15.48 -31.83 0.93
C ALA A 437 15.03 -30.97 2.12
N PHE A 438 15.92 -30.69 3.07
CA PHE A 438 15.60 -29.90 4.26
C PHE A 438 16.68 -28.86 4.54
N TYR A 439 16.24 -27.65 4.88
CA TYR A 439 17.11 -26.51 5.15
C TYR A 439 16.72 -25.85 6.48
N PRO A 440 17.69 -25.34 7.26
CA PRO A 440 17.39 -24.73 8.56
C PRO A 440 16.64 -23.40 8.46
N ASN A 441 16.82 -22.67 7.36
CA ASN A 441 16.18 -21.38 7.11
C ASN A 441 16.14 -21.07 5.60
N THR A 442 15.39 -20.02 5.23
CA THR A 442 15.19 -19.61 3.83
C THR A 442 16.48 -19.18 3.15
N GLU A 443 17.40 -18.54 3.87
CA GLU A 443 18.72 -18.16 3.35
C GLU A 443 19.55 -19.39 2.92
N ALA A 444 19.53 -20.46 3.71
CA ALA A 444 20.23 -21.70 3.38
C ALA A 444 19.64 -22.37 2.14
N LEU A 445 18.30 -22.38 2.01
CA LEU A 445 17.63 -22.84 0.81
C LEU A 445 18.02 -22.01 -0.43
N LEU A 446 17.96 -20.68 -0.32
CA LEU A 446 18.35 -19.76 -1.40
C LEU A 446 19.81 -19.98 -1.84
N ARG A 447 20.73 -20.18 -0.88
CA ARG A 447 22.14 -20.51 -1.19
C ARG A 447 22.30 -21.84 -1.92
N ALA A 448 21.53 -22.85 -1.57
CA ALA A 448 21.59 -24.15 -2.25
C ALA A 448 21.06 -24.07 -3.69
N ILE A 449 20.01 -23.26 -3.92
CA ILE A 449 19.50 -22.97 -5.26
C ILE A 449 20.55 -22.21 -6.08
N SER A 450 21.12 -21.13 -5.54
CA SER A 450 22.07 -20.28 -6.27
C SER A 450 23.39 -20.98 -6.60
N ARG A 451 23.84 -21.92 -5.77
CA ARG A 451 25.03 -22.75 -6.02
C ARG A 451 24.76 -23.94 -6.95
N GLY A 452 23.51 -24.16 -7.37
CA GLY A 452 23.11 -25.30 -8.20
C GLY A 452 23.13 -26.64 -7.46
N GLU A 453 23.20 -26.63 -6.12
CA GLU A 453 23.10 -27.81 -5.25
C GLU A 453 21.66 -28.35 -5.22
N LEU A 454 20.67 -27.46 -5.35
CA LEU A 454 19.25 -27.78 -5.50
C LEU A 454 18.73 -27.28 -6.85
N ARG A 455 18.38 -28.21 -7.76
CA ARG A 455 17.81 -27.88 -9.07
C ARG A 455 16.30 -28.02 -9.08
N LEU A 456 15.62 -27.01 -9.65
CA LEU A 456 14.18 -26.92 -9.84
C LEU A 456 13.93 -26.62 -11.33
N GLU A 457 13.46 -27.62 -12.08
CA GLU A 457 13.32 -27.56 -13.54
C GLU A 457 12.08 -28.35 -13.97
N ASN A 458 11.22 -27.75 -14.80
CA ASN A 458 9.97 -28.37 -15.28
C ASN A 458 9.07 -28.92 -14.16
N GLU A 459 8.98 -28.18 -13.05
CA GLU A 459 8.16 -28.54 -11.87
C GLU A 459 7.03 -27.51 -11.64
N ILE A 460 5.89 -27.94 -11.10
CA ILE A 460 4.89 -27.07 -10.50
C ILE A 460 5.14 -27.01 -8.99
N ILE A 461 5.44 -25.82 -8.48
CA ILE A 461 5.99 -25.60 -7.15
C ILE A 461 4.98 -24.82 -6.31
N LEU A 462 4.45 -25.44 -5.25
CA LEU A 462 3.69 -24.74 -4.22
C LEU A 462 4.62 -24.25 -3.12
N ILE A 463 4.63 -22.94 -2.89
CA ILE A 463 5.40 -22.29 -1.84
C ILE A 463 4.44 -21.95 -0.71
N LYS A 464 4.57 -22.64 0.44
CA LYS A 464 3.71 -22.42 1.61
C LYS A 464 4.54 -22.27 2.88
N GLY A 465 4.30 -21.20 3.63
CA GLY A 465 5.05 -21.00 4.87
C GLY A 465 4.42 -19.99 5.83
N ALA A 466 4.92 -20.00 7.07
CA ALA A 466 4.57 -19.00 8.06
C ALA A 466 5.34 -17.71 7.77
N ARG A 467 4.70 -16.56 7.98
CA ARG A 467 5.24 -15.23 7.63
C ARG A 467 6.66 -14.97 8.14
N GLN A 468 7.05 -15.52 9.29
CA GLN A 468 8.39 -15.34 9.86
C GLN A 468 9.53 -15.94 9.01
N PHE A 469 9.22 -16.87 8.10
CA PHE A 469 10.21 -17.50 7.23
C PHE A 469 10.50 -16.68 5.96
N GLY A 470 9.73 -15.63 5.66
CA GLY A 470 10.07 -14.68 4.59
C GLY A 470 10.22 -15.33 3.20
N PHE A 471 9.28 -16.19 2.80
CA PHE A 471 9.27 -16.86 1.49
C PHE A 471 9.03 -15.92 0.29
N ASP A 472 8.83 -14.63 0.54
CA ASP A 472 8.74 -13.61 -0.51
C ASP A 472 10.04 -13.55 -1.33
N ALA A 473 11.20 -13.55 -0.66
CA ALA A 473 12.51 -13.59 -1.32
C ALA A 473 12.74 -14.89 -2.11
N LEU A 474 12.19 -16.01 -1.65
CA LEU A 474 12.25 -17.29 -2.38
C LEU A 474 11.40 -17.25 -3.65
N THR A 475 10.21 -16.64 -3.56
CA THR A 475 9.31 -16.50 -4.71
C THR A 475 9.96 -15.64 -5.79
N GLU A 476 10.57 -14.51 -5.40
CA GLU A 476 11.32 -13.62 -6.32
C GLU A 476 12.50 -14.33 -7.00
N GLU A 477 13.23 -15.18 -6.28
CA GLU A 477 14.37 -15.91 -6.86
C GLU A 477 13.92 -16.97 -7.87
N LEU A 478 12.78 -17.63 -7.65
CA LEU A 478 12.30 -18.69 -8.52
C LEU A 478 11.50 -18.18 -9.72
N GLU A 479 11.03 -16.94 -9.72
CA GLU A 479 10.16 -16.37 -10.75
C GLU A 479 10.90 -16.20 -12.10
N LYS A 480 10.27 -16.62 -13.21
CA LYS A 480 10.81 -16.43 -14.56
C LYS A 480 10.71 -14.95 -14.91
N LYS A 481 11.85 -14.28 -15.02
CA LYS A 481 11.90 -12.92 -15.54
C LYS A 481 11.85 -12.97 -17.08
N VAL A 482 10.66 -13.13 -17.67
CA VAL A 482 10.48 -13.01 -19.14
C VAL A 482 9.98 -11.63 -19.46
N HIS A 483 10.89 -10.68 -19.68
CA HIS A 483 10.51 -9.38 -20.21
C HIS A 483 11.53 -8.96 -21.25
N GLU A 484 11.12 -8.97 -22.52
CA GLU A 484 11.96 -8.66 -23.68
C GLU A 484 12.35 -7.17 -23.74
N THR A 485 11.52 -6.29 -23.18
CA THR A 485 11.78 -4.86 -23.01
C THR A 485 11.47 -4.46 -21.57
N ILE A 486 12.44 -3.89 -20.88
CA ILE A 486 12.35 -3.50 -19.46
C ILE A 486 12.82 -2.07 -19.23
N LEU A 487 12.16 -1.41 -18.29
CA LEU A 487 12.62 -0.18 -17.66
C LEU A 487 13.17 -0.52 -16.27
N GLU A 488 14.49 -0.54 -16.15
CA GLU A 488 15.16 -0.68 -14.86
C GLU A 488 15.10 0.65 -14.11
N VAL A 489 14.69 0.61 -12.84
CA VAL A 489 14.55 1.78 -11.97
C VAL A 489 15.44 1.61 -10.74
N ASN A 490 16.51 2.39 -10.65
CA ASN A 490 17.45 2.37 -9.54
C ASN A 490 16.94 3.27 -8.39
N LEU A 491 16.35 2.62 -7.37
CA LEU A 491 15.86 3.31 -6.17
C LEU A 491 17.02 3.86 -5.32
N GLY A 492 18.18 3.19 -5.32
CA GLY A 492 19.39 3.67 -4.65
C GLY A 492 19.89 5.00 -5.21
N ALA A 493 19.95 5.11 -6.54
CA ALA A 493 20.30 6.34 -7.26
C ALA A 493 19.29 7.47 -6.97
N MET A 494 17.99 7.15 -6.96
CA MET A 494 16.97 8.13 -6.59
C MET A 494 17.18 8.67 -5.16
N ILE A 495 17.52 7.80 -4.21
CA ILE A 495 17.81 8.22 -2.83
C ILE A 495 19.10 9.03 -2.74
N ALA A 496 20.13 8.68 -3.51
CA ALA A 496 21.34 9.49 -3.60
C ALA A 496 21.02 10.91 -4.11
N ASN A 497 20.18 11.03 -5.14
CA ASN A 497 19.71 12.32 -5.67
C ASN A 497 18.89 13.10 -4.63
N LEU A 498 17.94 12.43 -3.94
CA LEU A 498 17.17 13.02 -2.85
C LEU A 498 18.08 13.61 -1.77
N ASN A 499 19.10 12.86 -1.34
CA ASN A 499 20.04 13.27 -0.31
C ASN A 499 20.97 14.41 -0.78
N TYR A 500 21.37 14.41 -2.06
CA TYR A 500 22.10 15.52 -2.66
C TYR A 500 21.30 16.81 -2.55
N TYR A 501 20.02 16.82 -2.97
CA TYR A 501 19.18 18.02 -2.86
C TYR A 501 18.91 18.42 -1.40
N ARG A 502 18.66 17.46 -0.49
CA ARG A 502 18.53 17.74 0.95
C ARG A 502 19.77 18.41 1.53
N SER A 503 20.96 18.03 1.09
CA SER A 503 22.22 18.64 1.57
C SER A 503 22.37 20.13 1.24
N LYS A 504 21.58 20.64 0.28
CA LYS A 504 21.54 22.06 -0.10
C LYS A 504 20.55 22.88 0.72
N LEU A 505 19.69 22.23 1.51
CA LEU A 505 18.63 22.88 2.26
C LEU A 505 19.07 23.23 3.68
N LYS A 506 18.40 24.24 4.25
CA LYS A 506 18.47 24.46 5.69
C LYS A 506 17.80 23.30 6.44
N PRO A 507 18.25 22.95 7.66
CA PRO A 507 17.70 21.81 8.42
C PRO A 507 16.19 21.85 8.63
N GLU A 508 15.60 23.04 8.75
CA GLU A 508 14.17 23.25 8.96
C GLU A 508 13.32 23.26 7.68
N THR A 509 13.96 23.33 6.50
CA THR A 509 13.24 23.45 5.22
C THR A 509 12.72 22.09 4.77
N LYS A 510 11.40 22.00 4.58
CA LYS A 510 10.70 20.79 4.16
C LYS A 510 10.88 20.49 2.67
N MET A 511 10.57 19.27 2.26
CA MET A 511 10.63 18.86 0.85
C MET A 511 9.34 18.19 0.38
N VAL A 512 8.82 18.69 -0.75
CA VAL A 512 7.81 18.01 -1.57
C VAL A 512 8.52 17.26 -2.70
N CYS A 513 8.28 15.97 -2.85
CA CYS A 513 8.72 15.22 -4.02
C CYS A 513 7.57 15.04 -5.01
N MET A 514 7.84 15.33 -6.29
CA MET A 514 6.85 15.20 -7.35
C MET A 514 6.73 13.74 -7.79
N VAL A 515 5.54 13.15 -7.62
CA VAL A 515 5.19 11.76 -7.96
C VAL A 515 3.97 11.78 -8.90
N LYS A 516 4.10 12.44 -10.05
CA LYS A 516 3.00 12.66 -11.01
C LYS A 516 3.32 12.13 -12.39
N ALA A 517 2.30 12.02 -13.25
CA ALA A 517 2.43 11.41 -14.58
C ALA A 517 3.02 9.99 -14.46
N SER A 518 2.36 9.20 -13.59
CA SER A 518 2.84 7.93 -13.00
C SER A 518 4.36 7.92 -12.77
N ALA A 519 4.75 8.87 -11.92
CA ALA A 519 6.10 9.19 -11.44
C ALA A 519 7.14 9.10 -12.55
N TYR A 520 6.89 9.92 -13.57
CA TYR A 520 7.66 10.09 -14.79
C TYR A 520 8.21 8.79 -15.37
N GLY A 521 7.26 7.93 -15.77
CA GLY A 521 7.54 6.69 -16.52
C GLY A 521 7.98 5.51 -15.65
N ALA A 522 8.49 5.75 -14.45
CA ALA A 522 9.06 4.72 -13.58
C ALA A 522 8.02 3.94 -12.78
N GLY A 523 6.79 4.44 -12.63
CA GLY A 523 5.71 3.83 -11.83
C GLY A 523 5.54 4.51 -10.47
N SER A 524 4.30 4.84 -10.11
CA SER A 524 4.01 5.75 -8.98
C SER A 524 4.21 5.13 -7.60
N TYR A 525 3.81 3.87 -7.41
CA TYR A 525 3.77 3.23 -6.09
C TYR A 525 5.16 3.03 -5.48
N GLU A 526 6.07 2.34 -6.17
CA GLU A 526 7.40 2.03 -5.61
C GLU A 526 8.21 3.30 -5.34
N ILE A 527 8.08 4.31 -6.20
CA ILE A 527 8.68 5.64 -5.97
C ILE A 527 8.09 6.29 -4.72
N ALA A 528 6.76 6.36 -4.60
CA ALA A 528 6.11 6.96 -3.43
C ALA A 528 6.47 6.24 -2.12
N LYS A 529 6.51 4.90 -2.15
CA LYS A 529 6.86 4.06 -1.01
C LYS A 529 8.30 4.31 -0.57
N THR A 530 9.24 4.30 -1.51
CA THR A 530 10.65 4.57 -1.27
C THR A 530 10.85 5.97 -0.67
N LEU A 531 10.22 7.00 -1.24
CA LEU A 531 10.31 8.37 -0.72
C LEU A 531 9.72 8.51 0.69
N GLN A 532 8.63 7.80 0.97
CA GLN A 532 8.04 7.76 2.31
C GLN A 532 8.95 7.07 3.33
N GLU A 533 9.55 5.93 2.97
CA GLU A 533 10.53 5.21 3.81
C GLU A 533 11.75 6.08 4.13
N HIS A 534 12.10 6.99 3.21
CA HIS A 534 13.12 8.01 3.40
C HIS A 534 12.60 9.34 3.96
N HIS A 535 11.42 9.34 4.57
CA HIS A 535 10.86 10.45 5.35
C HIS A 535 10.74 11.77 4.59
N VAL A 536 10.32 11.73 3.33
CA VAL A 536 9.92 12.96 2.60
C VAL A 536 8.68 13.57 3.26
N ASP A 537 8.66 14.91 3.42
CA ASP A 537 7.57 15.60 4.12
C ASP A 537 6.23 15.52 3.36
N TYR A 538 6.29 15.68 2.03
CA TYR A 538 5.13 15.72 1.15
C TYR A 538 5.40 15.01 -0.17
N LEU A 539 4.39 14.33 -0.70
CA LEU A 539 4.34 13.90 -2.09
C LEU A 539 3.38 14.82 -2.86
N ALA A 540 3.59 14.99 -4.15
CA ALA A 540 2.66 15.73 -5.00
C ALA A 540 2.33 14.96 -6.28
N VAL A 541 1.04 14.70 -6.50
CA VAL A 541 0.50 13.98 -7.67
C VAL A 541 -0.29 14.94 -8.56
N ALA A 542 -0.61 14.56 -9.80
CA ALA A 542 -1.35 15.43 -10.70
C ALA A 542 -2.82 15.55 -10.31
N VAL A 543 -3.50 14.41 -10.14
CA VAL A 543 -4.95 14.32 -9.97
C VAL A 543 -5.31 13.46 -8.75
N ALA A 544 -6.56 13.58 -8.28
CA ALA A 544 -7.02 12.89 -7.08
C ALA A 544 -6.96 11.36 -7.22
N ASP A 545 -7.18 10.82 -8.41
CA ASP A 545 -7.16 9.37 -8.65
C ASP A 545 -5.78 8.77 -8.37
N GLU A 546 -4.70 9.37 -8.89
CA GLU A 546 -3.32 8.99 -8.59
C GLU A 546 -3.07 9.00 -7.06
N GLY A 547 -3.57 10.03 -6.36
CA GLY A 547 -3.44 10.14 -4.90
C GLY A 547 -4.22 9.05 -4.16
N SER A 548 -5.42 8.73 -4.63
CA SER A 548 -6.26 7.69 -4.04
C SER A 548 -5.65 6.29 -4.23
N GLU A 549 -5.01 6.03 -5.37
CA GLU A 549 -4.29 4.79 -5.63
C GLU A 549 -3.11 4.62 -4.70
N LEU A 550 -2.30 5.67 -4.51
CA LEU A 550 -1.20 5.66 -3.53
C LEU A 550 -1.71 5.39 -2.10
N ARG A 551 -2.83 6.00 -1.72
CA ARG A 551 -3.46 5.76 -0.41
C ARG A 551 -3.91 4.31 -0.25
N LYS A 552 -4.60 3.74 -1.24
CA LYS A 552 -5.01 2.32 -1.27
C LYS A 552 -3.80 1.39 -1.17
N ALA A 553 -2.69 1.75 -1.80
CA ALA A 553 -1.43 1.00 -1.76
C ALA A 553 -0.63 1.18 -0.45
N GLY A 554 -1.08 2.05 0.46
CA GLY A 554 -0.52 2.18 1.81
C GLY A 554 0.41 3.37 2.05
N ILE A 555 0.42 4.35 1.14
CA ILE A 555 1.14 5.61 1.35
C ILE A 555 0.38 6.47 2.37
N THR A 556 1.06 6.87 3.43
CA THR A 556 0.58 7.68 4.56
C THR A 556 1.18 9.09 4.60
N ALA A 557 2.23 9.37 3.83
CA ALA A 557 2.79 10.73 3.69
C ALA A 557 1.72 11.71 3.19
N SER A 558 1.82 13.01 3.52
CA SER A 558 0.87 14.01 2.97
C SER A 558 0.98 14.06 1.45
N ILE A 559 -0.16 14.16 0.76
CA ILE A 559 -0.23 14.16 -0.70
C ILE A 559 -0.92 15.44 -1.16
N ILE A 560 -0.22 16.23 -1.98
CA ILE A 560 -0.74 17.43 -2.64
C ILE A 560 -1.33 17.06 -4.00
N ILE A 561 -2.54 17.51 -4.30
CA ILE A 561 -3.16 17.41 -5.62
C ILE A 561 -2.90 18.69 -6.39
N MET A 562 -2.08 18.62 -7.44
CA MET A 562 -1.66 19.79 -8.21
C MET A 562 -2.72 20.29 -9.19
N ASN A 563 -3.66 19.44 -9.61
CA ASN A 563 -4.75 19.80 -10.50
C ASN A 563 -6.07 19.21 -9.97
N PRO A 564 -6.67 19.80 -8.93
CA PRO A 564 -7.88 19.27 -8.34
C PRO A 564 -9.10 19.53 -9.23
N GLU A 565 -9.76 18.46 -9.63
CA GLU A 565 -11.03 18.51 -10.35
C GLU A 565 -12.20 18.62 -9.38
N MET A 566 -13.18 19.47 -9.69
CA MET A 566 -14.36 19.68 -8.84
C MET A 566 -15.17 18.41 -8.62
N THR A 567 -15.21 17.53 -9.61
CA THR A 567 -15.87 16.21 -9.54
C THR A 567 -15.20 15.26 -8.56
N ALA A 568 -13.93 15.51 -8.22
CA ALA A 568 -13.12 14.63 -7.38
C ALA A 568 -12.94 15.14 -5.94
N PHE A 569 -13.64 16.21 -5.52
CA PHE A 569 -13.55 16.73 -4.16
C PHE A 569 -13.85 15.68 -3.11
N LYS A 570 -14.89 14.86 -3.31
CA LYS A 570 -15.22 13.78 -2.39
C LYS A 570 -14.06 12.78 -2.25
N THR A 571 -13.45 12.38 -3.36
CA THR A 571 -12.24 11.53 -3.35
C THR A 571 -11.12 12.19 -2.55
N MET A 572 -10.88 13.49 -2.72
CA MET A 572 -9.85 14.20 -1.96
C MET A 572 -10.14 14.19 -0.46
N PHE A 573 -11.40 14.36 -0.06
CA PHE A 573 -11.82 14.29 1.33
C PHE A 573 -11.64 12.90 1.93
N ASP A 574 -12.19 11.88 1.27
CA ASP A 574 -12.17 10.48 1.70
C ASP A 574 -10.73 9.97 1.90
N TYR A 575 -9.83 10.37 0.99
CA TYR A 575 -8.44 9.94 0.97
C TYR A 575 -7.46 10.95 1.60
N LYS A 576 -7.95 12.04 2.19
CA LYS A 576 -7.13 13.11 2.82
C LYS A 576 -6.02 13.59 1.88
N LEU A 577 -6.41 14.00 0.69
CA LEU A 577 -5.55 14.54 -0.36
C LEU A 577 -5.71 16.06 -0.39
N GLU A 578 -4.61 16.80 -0.21
CA GLU A 578 -4.62 18.25 0.02
C GLU A 578 -4.62 19.00 -1.34
N PRO A 579 -5.68 19.73 -1.74
CA PRO A 579 -5.76 20.31 -3.08
C PRO A 579 -5.02 21.65 -3.21
N GLU A 580 -4.42 21.85 -4.38
CA GLU A 580 -3.99 23.16 -4.87
C GLU A 580 -5.20 24.06 -5.18
N VAL A 581 -5.29 25.24 -4.58
CA VAL A 581 -6.36 26.20 -4.88
C VAL A 581 -5.77 27.42 -5.58
N TYR A 582 -6.24 27.66 -6.80
CA TYR A 582 -5.69 28.67 -7.71
C TYR A 582 -6.72 29.69 -8.24
N SER A 583 -7.99 29.60 -7.84
CA SER A 583 -9.03 30.55 -8.25
C SER A 583 -10.16 30.64 -7.24
N PHE A 584 -10.90 31.76 -7.24
CA PHE A 584 -12.08 31.93 -6.39
C PHE A 584 -13.18 30.92 -6.71
N HIS A 585 -13.39 30.60 -7.99
CA HIS A 585 -14.39 29.62 -8.40
C HIS A 585 -14.11 28.23 -7.81
N LEU A 586 -12.85 27.79 -7.85
CA LEU A 586 -12.42 26.54 -7.24
C LEU A 586 -12.55 26.58 -5.71
N LEU A 587 -12.10 27.67 -5.08
CA LEU A 587 -12.19 27.86 -3.64
C LEU A 587 -13.65 27.79 -3.15
N ASP A 588 -14.56 28.49 -3.82
CA ASP A 588 -15.98 28.53 -3.48
C ASP A 588 -16.65 27.18 -3.65
N ALA A 589 -16.34 26.46 -4.74
CA ALA A 589 -16.87 25.13 -4.99
C ALA A 589 -16.36 24.12 -3.93
N LEU A 590 -15.07 24.19 -3.60
CA LEU A 590 -14.46 23.32 -2.59
C LEU A 590 -15.06 23.57 -1.20
N ILE A 591 -15.23 24.84 -0.82
CA ILE A 591 -15.87 25.21 0.45
C ILE A 591 -17.31 24.70 0.49
N LYS A 592 -18.08 24.91 -0.56
CA LYS A 592 -19.48 24.46 -0.63
C LYS A 592 -19.59 22.94 -0.50
N GLU A 593 -18.73 22.19 -1.20
CA GLU A 593 -18.75 20.73 -1.11
C GLU A 593 -18.26 20.24 0.25
N ALA A 594 -17.21 20.85 0.80
CA ALA A 594 -16.73 20.55 2.15
C ALA A 594 -17.83 20.82 3.20
N GLU A 595 -18.54 21.94 3.13
CA GLU A 595 -19.67 22.25 4.01
C GLU A 595 -20.81 21.25 3.88
N LYS A 596 -21.15 20.85 2.65
CA LYS A 596 -22.16 19.82 2.38
C LYS A 596 -21.78 18.46 2.97
N GLU A 597 -20.51 18.09 2.91
CA GLU A 597 -19.97 16.88 3.51
C GLU A 597 -19.59 17.08 5.00
N GLY A 598 -19.93 18.21 5.63
CA GLY A 598 -19.66 18.45 7.05
C GLY A 598 -18.17 18.54 7.43
N ILE A 599 -17.30 18.81 6.46
CA ILE A 599 -15.86 18.91 6.62
C ILE A 599 -15.50 20.31 7.12
N THR A 600 -14.58 20.35 8.09
CA THR A 600 -14.03 21.59 8.63
C THR A 600 -12.51 21.55 8.58
N ASN A 601 -11.90 22.73 8.41
CA ASN A 601 -10.44 22.91 8.36
C ASN A 601 -9.70 21.96 7.40
N PHE A 602 -10.29 21.67 6.23
CA PHE A 602 -9.61 20.85 5.23
C PHE A 602 -8.37 21.58 4.69
N PRO A 603 -7.16 20.99 4.77
CA PRO A 603 -5.93 21.66 4.36
C PRO A 603 -5.90 21.90 2.85
N ILE A 604 -5.61 23.14 2.46
CA ILE A 604 -5.48 23.56 1.06
C ILE A 604 -4.15 24.29 0.81
N HIS A 605 -3.65 24.19 -0.42
CA HIS A 605 -2.40 24.83 -0.84
C HIS A 605 -2.70 25.99 -1.80
N ILE A 606 -2.54 27.22 -1.33
CA ILE A 606 -2.84 28.42 -2.12
C ILE A 606 -1.75 28.63 -3.18
N LYS A 607 -2.15 28.76 -4.43
CA LYS A 607 -1.22 29.07 -5.52
C LYS A 607 -1.30 30.53 -5.91
N LEU A 608 -0.15 31.17 -5.98
CA LEU A 608 0.03 32.53 -6.49
C LEU A 608 0.60 32.49 -7.90
N ASP A 609 0.09 33.33 -8.79
CA ASP A 609 0.71 33.61 -10.07
C ASP A 609 1.69 34.78 -9.93
N THR A 610 2.99 34.49 -10.09
CA THR A 610 4.04 35.52 -10.08
C THR A 610 4.67 35.69 -11.45
N GLY A 611 3.93 35.42 -12.53
CA GLY A 611 4.36 35.65 -13.91
C GLY A 611 4.39 34.41 -14.79
N MET A 612 3.86 33.27 -14.33
CA MET A 612 3.69 32.08 -15.17
C MET A 612 2.39 32.16 -15.99
N HIS A 613 1.38 32.89 -15.51
CA HIS A 613 0.09 33.12 -16.19
C HIS A 613 -0.65 31.85 -16.58
N ARG A 614 -0.40 30.76 -15.84
CA ARG A 614 -1.05 29.46 -16.05
C ARG A 614 -2.20 29.23 -15.08
N LEU A 615 -1.91 29.26 -13.78
CA LEU A 615 -2.85 29.08 -12.69
C LEU A 615 -2.30 29.81 -11.46
N GLY A 616 -3.18 30.47 -10.70
CA GLY A 616 -2.86 31.09 -9.43
C GLY A 616 -3.64 32.39 -9.22
N PHE A 617 -3.77 32.78 -7.95
CA PHE A 617 -4.25 34.10 -7.59
C PHE A 617 -3.20 35.16 -7.93
N ALA A 618 -3.63 36.30 -8.45
CA ALA A 618 -2.74 37.43 -8.63
C ALA A 618 -2.39 38.03 -7.25
N PRO A 619 -1.23 38.68 -7.08
CA PRO A 619 -0.90 39.37 -5.83
C PRO A 619 -1.98 40.38 -5.39
N GLU A 620 -2.67 40.99 -6.36
CA GLU A 620 -3.75 41.95 -6.13
C GLU A 620 -5.01 41.30 -5.53
N ASP A 621 -5.18 39.98 -5.68
CA ASP A 621 -6.32 39.23 -5.14
C ASP A 621 -6.21 38.99 -3.62
N MET A 622 -5.04 39.23 -3.00
CA MET A 622 -4.77 38.86 -1.60
C MET A 622 -5.80 39.42 -0.60
N PRO A 623 -6.23 40.69 -0.65
CA PRO A 623 -7.26 41.19 0.27
C PRO A 623 -8.56 40.39 0.20
N ARG A 624 -9.03 40.10 -1.02
CA ARG A 624 -10.26 39.36 -1.28
C ARG A 624 -10.11 37.89 -0.87
N LEU A 625 -8.96 37.27 -1.14
CA LEU A 625 -8.68 35.90 -0.73
C LEU A 625 -8.68 35.76 0.80
N ILE A 626 -8.03 36.69 1.52
CA ILE A 626 -8.01 36.73 2.98
C ILE A 626 -9.43 36.87 3.55
N GLU A 627 -10.21 37.82 3.03
CA GLU A 627 -11.61 38.01 3.45
C GLU A 627 -12.41 36.73 3.26
N ARG A 628 -12.29 36.11 2.09
CA ARG A 628 -13.03 34.90 1.75
C ARG A 628 -12.65 33.69 2.62
N LEU A 629 -11.37 33.55 2.94
CA LEU A 629 -10.87 32.49 3.82
C LEU A 629 -11.28 32.72 5.28
N LYS A 630 -11.45 33.97 5.73
CA LYS A 630 -11.94 34.30 7.08
C LYS A 630 -13.44 34.11 7.25
N SER A 631 -14.22 34.14 6.16
CA SER A 631 -15.68 34.07 6.20
C SER A 631 -16.24 32.64 6.20
N GLN A 632 -15.40 31.63 6.51
CA GLN A 632 -15.70 30.21 6.37
C GLN A 632 -14.83 29.38 7.31
N ASN A 633 -15.26 28.16 7.64
CA ASN A 633 -14.51 27.23 8.50
C ASN A 633 -14.26 25.86 7.84
N ALA A 634 -14.60 25.71 6.56
CA ALA A 634 -14.53 24.46 5.81
C ALA A 634 -13.09 24.10 5.41
N VAL A 635 -12.28 25.09 5.02
CA VAL A 635 -10.91 24.91 4.55
C VAL A 635 -9.92 25.76 5.34
N ILE A 636 -8.66 25.31 5.42
CA ILE A 636 -7.57 26.03 6.06
C ILE A 636 -6.34 26.11 5.13
N ALA A 637 -5.76 27.30 4.98
CA ALA A 637 -4.56 27.48 4.19
C ALA A 637 -3.36 26.80 4.88
N ARG A 638 -2.92 25.65 4.34
CA ARG A 638 -1.79 24.87 4.83
C ARG A 638 -0.46 25.40 4.29
N SER A 639 -0.44 25.74 3.01
CA SER A 639 0.70 26.39 2.37
C SER A 639 0.28 27.44 1.37
N VAL A 640 1.24 28.28 0.99
CA VAL A 640 1.15 29.20 -0.14
C VAL A 640 2.40 29.04 -1.01
N PHE A 641 2.21 29.01 -2.32
CA PHE A 641 3.31 28.74 -3.24
C PHE A 641 3.16 29.36 -4.63
N SER A 642 4.28 29.45 -5.34
CA SER A 642 4.31 29.79 -6.78
C SER A 642 5.32 28.94 -7.55
N HIS A 643 5.40 29.11 -8.87
CA HIS A 643 6.35 28.44 -9.76
C HIS A 643 7.32 29.43 -10.41
N LEU A 644 8.62 29.13 -10.32
CA LEU A 644 9.65 29.86 -11.07
C LEU A 644 9.59 29.47 -12.55
N VAL A 645 9.57 30.48 -13.43
CA VAL A 645 9.40 30.30 -14.88
C VAL A 645 10.70 29.92 -15.58
N GLY A 646 11.80 30.63 -15.27
CA GLY A 646 13.08 30.51 -15.98
C GLY A 646 14.26 30.10 -15.09
N SER A 647 13.97 29.47 -13.95
CA SER A 647 14.99 29.09 -12.96
C SER A 647 16.07 28.14 -13.46
N ASP A 648 15.89 27.49 -14.61
CA ASP A 648 16.83 26.59 -15.28
C ASP A 648 17.80 27.30 -16.24
N ALA A 649 17.50 28.53 -16.67
CA ALA A 649 18.36 29.30 -17.58
C ALA A 649 18.86 30.62 -16.97
N SER A 650 20.16 30.89 -17.09
CA SER A 650 20.81 32.08 -16.50
C SER A 650 20.37 33.42 -17.08
N GLN A 651 19.94 33.41 -18.34
CA GLN A 651 19.42 34.61 -19.00
C GLN A 651 18.13 35.16 -18.36
N PHE A 652 17.41 34.35 -17.56
CA PHE A 652 16.15 34.74 -16.91
C PHE A 652 16.30 35.04 -15.41
N ASP A 653 17.52 35.21 -14.92
CA ASP A 653 17.77 35.41 -13.48
C ASP A 653 17.13 36.68 -12.93
N ALA A 654 17.15 37.79 -13.69
CA ALA A 654 16.52 39.04 -13.28
C ALA A 654 15.01 38.87 -13.10
N PHE A 655 14.35 38.18 -14.05
CA PHE A 655 12.94 37.86 -13.97
C PHE A 655 12.63 36.95 -12.77
N THR A 656 13.42 35.89 -12.60
CA THR A 656 13.27 34.92 -11.50
C THR A 656 13.37 35.58 -10.12
N ARG A 657 14.31 36.52 -9.94
CA ARG A 657 14.40 37.32 -8.70
C ARG A 657 13.16 38.18 -8.47
N GLY A 658 12.64 38.83 -9.50
CA GLY A 658 11.37 39.57 -9.42
C GLY A 658 10.19 38.69 -9.03
N GLN A 659 10.12 37.44 -9.51
CA GLN A 659 9.09 36.48 -9.08
C GLN A 659 9.18 36.16 -7.58
N ILE A 660 10.40 36.00 -7.06
CA ILE A 660 10.65 35.68 -5.65
C ILE A 660 10.21 36.85 -4.76
N GLU A 661 10.57 38.08 -5.12
CA GLU A 661 10.18 39.29 -4.37
C GLU A 661 8.65 39.47 -4.34
N MET A 662 7.99 39.29 -5.48
CA MET A 662 6.53 39.35 -5.58
C MET A 662 5.85 38.26 -4.73
N PHE A 663 6.37 37.03 -4.78
CA PHE A 663 5.87 35.94 -3.95
C PHE A 663 6.05 36.20 -2.45
N GLU A 664 7.21 36.72 -2.05
CA GLU A 664 7.50 37.02 -0.65
C GLU A 664 6.52 38.07 -0.10
N ALA A 665 6.30 39.16 -0.83
CA ALA A 665 5.37 40.21 -0.43
C ALA A 665 3.93 39.68 -0.25
N ALA A 666 3.40 38.96 -1.26
CA ALA A 666 2.03 38.43 -1.22
C ALA A 666 1.86 37.32 -0.16
N SER A 667 2.82 36.41 -0.03
CA SER A 667 2.77 35.33 0.97
C SER A 667 2.88 35.86 2.41
N MET A 668 3.64 36.93 2.65
CA MET A 668 3.70 37.60 3.94
C MET A 668 2.36 38.26 4.31
N GLN A 669 1.67 38.87 3.34
CA GLN A 669 0.34 39.43 3.56
C GLN A 669 -0.66 38.36 4.00
N LEU A 670 -0.64 37.19 3.36
CA LEU A 670 -1.47 36.05 3.74
C LEU A 670 -1.11 35.53 5.15
N GLN A 671 0.18 35.31 5.43
CA GLN A 671 0.63 34.84 6.74
C GLN A 671 0.27 35.81 7.88
N ALA A 672 0.38 37.12 7.66
CA ALA A 672 0.02 38.12 8.69
C ALA A 672 -1.48 38.12 9.03
N ALA A 673 -2.33 37.60 8.15
CA ALA A 673 -3.77 37.57 8.36
C ALA A 673 -4.27 36.41 9.22
N PHE A 674 -3.44 35.38 9.44
CA PHE A 674 -3.81 34.15 10.15
C PHE A 674 -2.78 33.79 11.25
N PRO A 675 -3.23 33.31 12.42
CA PRO A 675 -2.34 33.03 13.55
C PRO A 675 -1.53 31.73 13.38
N HIS A 676 -2.02 30.77 12.59
CA HIS A 676 -1.32 29.53 12.32
C HIS A 676 -0.22 29.72 11.27
N LYS A 677 0.81 28.88 11.32
CA LYS A 677 1.89 28.90 10.33
C LYS A 677 1.38 28.39 8.97
N ILE A 678 1.53 29.22 7.94
CA ILE A 678 1.30 28.87 6.54
C ILE A 678 2.67 28.61 5.92
N LEU A 679 2.90 27.39 5.43
CA LEU A 679 4.17 27.02 4.81
C LEU A 679 4.35 27.78 3.48
N ARG A 680 5.51 28.39 3.25
CA ARG A 680 5.81 29.12 2.01
C ARG A 680 6.84 28.38 1.18
N HIS A 681 6.60 28.26 -0.12
CA HIS A 681 7.52 27.56 -1.03
C HIS A 681 7.46 28.04 -2.48
N ILE A 682 8.61 28.15 -3.15
CA ILE A 682 8.66 28.56 -4.57
C ILE A 682 9.67 27.76 -5.41
N CYS A 683 10.77 27.30 -4.80
CA CYS A 683 11.83 26.60 -5.54
C CYS A 683 11.37 25.24 -6.09
N ASN A 684 11.57 25.05 -7.40
CA ASN A 684 11.69 23.78 -8.10
C ASN A 684 13.14 23.24 -8.02
N SER A 685 13.47 22.11 -8.67
CA SER A 685 14.82 21.52 -8.66
C SER A 685 15.93 22.53 -8.98
N ALA A 686 15.76 23.34 -10.04
CA ALA A 686 16.73 24.37 -10.42
C ALA A 686 16.80 25.51 -9.38
N GLY A 687 15.66 25.91 -8.82
CA GLY A 687 15.57 26.89 -7.74
C GLY A 687 16.33 26.49 -6.48
N ILE A 688 16.33 25.20 -6.12
CA ILE A 688 17.08 24.68 -4.95
C ILE A 688 18.58 24.95 -5.11
N GLU A 689 19.12 24.77 -6.32
CA GLU A 689 20.56 24.92 -6.57
C GLU A 689 20.96 26.37 -6.83
N ARG A 690 20.17 27.12 -7.62
CA ARG A 690 20.55 28.44 -8.12
C ARG A 690 20.07 29.60 -7.25
N PHE A 691 19.00 29.39 -6.46
CA PHE A 691 18.37 30.41 -5.64
C PHE A 691 18.16 29.92 -4.19
N PRO A 692 19.22 29.50 -3.47
CA PRO A 692 19.10 28.93 -2.13
C PRO A 692 18.51 29.90 -1.09
N GLY A 693 18.55 31.22 -1.34
CA GLY A 693 17.87 32.22 -0.52
C GLY A 693 16.34 32.13 -0.55
N ALA A 694 15.76 31.54 -1.60
CA ALA A 694 14.33 31.46 -1.84
C ALA A 694 13.71 30.11 -1.44
N GLN A 695 14.41 29.31 -0.63
CA GLN A 695 13.92 28.01 -0.16
C GLN A 695 12.73 28.13 0.84
N PHE A 696 12.60 29.28 1.52
CA PHE A 696 11.54 29.55 2.51
C PHE A 696 11.31 28.39 3.50
N ASP A 697 10.06 27.93 3.66
CA ASP A 697 9.70 26.86 4.61
C ASP A 697 9.71 25.48 3.95
N MET A 698 9.63 25.40 2.62
CA MET A 698 9.55 24.14 1.87
C MET A 698 10.03 24.31 0.42
N VAL A 699 10.53 23.25 -0.22
CA VAL A 699 10.91 23.23 -1.65
C VAL A 699 10.21 22.09 -2.39
N ARG A 700 10.16 22.15 -3.73
CA ARG A 700 9.56 21.10 -4.57
C ARG A 700 10.60 20.47 -5.49
N LEU A 701 10.93 19.21 -5.23
CA LEU A 701 11.89 18.44 -6.01
C LEU A 701 11.17 17.61 -7.08
N GLY A 702 11.43 17.95 -8.35
CA GLY A 702 10.89 17.28 -9.54
C GLY A 702 11.96 16.49 -10.29
N ILE A 703 12.29 16.90 -11.52
CA ILE A 703 13.17 16.15 -12.44
C ILE A 703 14.54 15.75 -11.88
N GLY A 704 15.14 16.60 -11.03
CA GLY A 704 16.39 16.28 -10.34
C GLY A 704 16.33 15.01 -9.48
N LEU A 705 15.15 14.62 -8.99
CA LEU A 705 14.96 13.35 -8.29
C LEU A 705 15.19 12.15 -9.21
N TYR A 706 14.80 12.28 -10.49
CA TYR A 706 14.80 11.23 -11.51
C TYR A 706 16.09 11.20 -12.33
N GLY A 707 17.15 11.83 -11.84
CA GLY A 707 18.47 11.73 -12.46
C GLY A 707 18.75 12.74 -13.56
N ILE A 708 17.95 13.80 -13.67
CA ILE A 708 18.17 14.85 -14.67
C ILE A 708 18.29 16.19 -13.94
N SER A 709 19.49 16.74 -13.98
CA SER A 709 19.82 18.06 -13.49
C SER A 709 19.40 19.12 -14.52
N PRO A 710 18.76 20.21 -14.08
CA PRO A 710 18.50 21.36 -14.94
C PRO A 710 19.75 22.20 -15.24
N ILE A 711 20.92 21.84 -14.68
CA ILE A 711 22.18 22.59 -14.84
C ILE A 711 23.27 21.69 -15.42
N ASP A 712 23.59 20.61 -14.70
CA ASP A 712 24.66 19.68 -15.04
C ASP A 712 24.45 18.33 -14.34
N ASN A 713 24.60 17.24 -15.10
CA ASN A 713 24.43 15.85 -14.66
C ASN A 713 25.69 15.22 -14.07
N THR A 714 26.80 15.97 -13.90
CA THR A 714 28.05 15.40 -13.33
C THR A 714 27.91 14.79 -11.94
N ILE A 715 26.95 15.26 -11.13
CA ILE A 715 26.76 14.84 -9.72
C ILE A 715 25.48 14.01 -9.54
N ILE A 716 24.49 14.21 -10.41
CA ILE A 716 23.18 13.57 -10.32
C ILE A 716 23.24 12.19 -10.99
N ASN A 717 22.66 11.18 -10.33
CA ASN A 717 22.70 9.79 -10.77
C ASN A 717 21.50 9.47 -11.65
N ASN A 718 21.70 8.76 -12.76
CA ASN A 718 20.60 8.26 -13.58
C ASN A 718 19.71 7.31 -12.75
N VAL A 719 18.40 7.43 -12.92
CA VAL A 719 17.43 6.60 -12.19
C VAL A 719 16.78 5.55 -13.09
N SER A 720 16.61 5.84 -14.37
CA SER A 720 15.82 5.01 -15.29
C SER A 720 16.67 4.57 -16.48
N THR A 721 16.69 3.26 -16.75
CA THR A 721 17.42 2.68 -17.89
C THR A 721 16.48 1.78 -18.67
N LEU A 722 16.22 2.13 -19.94
CA LEU A 722 15.37 1.35 -20.85
C LEU A 722 16.23 0.42 -21.69
N LYS A 723 16.01 -0.88 -21.53
CA LYS A 723 16.73 -1.94 -22.23
C LYS A 723 15.76 -2.87 -22.96
N THR A 724 16.26 -3.44 -24.05
CA THR A 724 15.59 -4.47 -24.83
C THR A 724 16.59 -5.51 -25.32
N THR A 725 16.15 -6.46 -26.15
CA THR A 725 17.00 -7.53 -26.71
C THR A 725 16.86 -7.64 -28.22
N ILE A 726 17.88 -8.17 -28.91
CA ILE A 726 17.78 -8.46 -30.35
C ILE A 726 16.86 -9.66 -30.58
N LEU A 727 15.78 -9.50 -31.36
CA LEU A 727 14.88 -10.60 -31.75
C LEU A 727 15.44 -11.44 -32.89
N GLN A 728 15.87 -10.75 -33.95
CA GLN A 728 16.27 -11.39 -35.20
C GLN A 728 17.34 -10.54 -35.88
N ILE A 729 18.34 -11.18 -36.49
CA ILE A 729 19.31 -10.53 -37.37
C ILE A 729 19.12 -11.04 -38.81
N ARG A 730 19.15 -10.14 -39.79
CA ARG A 730 19.09 -10.48 -41.22
C ARG A 730 20.22 -9.81 -41.99
N GLU A 731 20.81 -10.57 -42.92
CA GLU A 731 21.65 -10.03 -43.98
C GLU A 731 20.76 -9.39 -45.05
N VAL A 732 21.00 -8.13 -45.39
CA VAL A 732 20.23 -7.38 -46.38
C VAL A 732 21.20 -6.78 -47.41
N PRO A 733 21.03 -7.06 -48.72
CA PRO A 733 21.93 -6.55 -49.75
C PRO A 733 21.92 -5.03 -49.88
N GLU A 734 23.00 -4.49 -50.43
CA GLU A 734 23.07 -3.13 -50.94
C GLU A 734 21.89 -2.80 -51.88
N GLU A 735 21.42 -1.55 -51.86
CA GLU A 735 20.28 -1.01 -52.60
C GLU A 735 18.88 -1.54 -52.22
N ASP A 736 18.76 -2.51 -51.31
CA ASP A 736 17.46 -2.93 -50.78
C ASP A 736 16.96 -2.00 -49.67
N THR A 737 15.76 -2.26 -49.15
CA THR A 737 15.04 -1.35 -48.25
C THR A 737 14.42 -2.05 -47.05
N VAL A 738 14.44 -1.37 -45.89
CA VAL A 738 13.93 -1.88 -44.61
C VAL A 738 12.74 -1.04 -44.12
N GLY A 739 11.73 -1.72 -43.57
CA GLY A 739 10.60 -1.11 -42.86
C GLY A 739 9.52 -0.46 -43.74
N TYR A 740 8.57 0.21 -43.08
CA TYR A 740 7.41 0.79 -43.76
C TYR A 740 7.79 1.83 -44.82
N SER A 741 7.04 1.80 -45.92
CA SER A 741 7.22 2.70 -47.07
C SER A 741 8.64 2.65 -47.67
N ARG A 742 9.38 1.56 -47.43
CA ARG A 742 10.74 1.35 -47.96
C ARG A 742 11.71 2.48 -47.59
N LYS A 743 11.52 3.07 -46.41
CA LYS A 743 12.24 4.29 -46.00
C LYS A 743 13.69 4.04 -45.58
N GLY A 744 14.04 2.84 -45.11
CA GLY A 744 15.42 2.48 -44.76
C GLY A 744 16.16 1.92 -45.97
N HIS A 745 16.53 2.76 -46.93
CA HIS A 745 17.37 2.37 -48.08
C HIS A 745 18.83 2.16 -47.63
N LEU A 746 19.43 1.06 -48.08
CA LEU A 746 20.79 0.64 -47.68
C LEU A 746 21.80 0.94 -48.79
N THR A 747 22.93 1.53 -48.42
CA THR A 747 24.01 1.90 -49.36
C THR A 747 25.21 0.95 -49.33
N ARG A 748 25.05 -0.21 -48.66
CA ARG A 748 26.00 -1.33 -48.63
C ARG A 748 25.28 -2.60 -48.15
N ASP A 749 25.89 -3.76 -48.37
CA ASP A 749 25.50 -4.99 -47.70
C ASP A 749 25.52 -4.78 -46.18
N SER A 750 24.39 -5.02 -45.53
CA SER A 750 24.18 -4.64 -44.12
C SER A 750 23.56 -5.77 -43.30
N ARG A 751 23.91 -5.81 -42.01
CA ARG A 751 23.27 -6.67 -41.00
C ARG A 751 22.24 -5.86 -40.23
N ILE A 752 20.97 -6.23 -40.34
CA ILE A 752 19.86 -5.51 -39.72
C ILE A 752 19.27 -6.32 -38.58
N ALA A 753 19.27 -5.75 -37.38
CA ALA A 753 18.66 -6.35 -36.20
C ALA A 753 17.28 -5.75 -35.91
N ALA A 754 16.32 -6.61 -35.57
CA ALA A 754 14.98 -6.22 -35.12
C ALA A 754 14.88 -6.25 -33.59
N LEU A 755 14.28 -5.22 -32.99
CA LEU A 755 14.11 -5.06 -31.54
C LEU A 755 12.61 -5.02 -31.19
N PRO A 756 12.17 -5.63 -30.07
CA PRO A 756 10.78 -5.65 -29.60
C PRO A 756 10.42 -4.35 -28.86
N ILE A 757 10.65 -3.22 -29.53
CA ILE A 757 10.26 -1.90 -29.02
C ILE A 757 9.84 -1.01 -30.19
N GLY A 758 8.67 -0.39 -30.07
CA GLY A 758 8.16 0.54 -31.07
C GLY A 758 7.50 1.77 -30.46
N TYR A 759 6.73 2.49 -31.29
CA TYR A 759 6.06 3.70 -30.82
C TYR A 759 4.92 3.41 -29.84
N ALA A 760 4.37 2.20 -29.81
CA ALA A 760 3.39 1.79 -28.80
C ALA A 760 4.01 1.61 -27.40
N ASP A 761 5.34 1.45 -27.34
CA ASP A 761 6.12 1.31 -26.11
C ASP A 761 6.73 2.63 -25.63
N GLY A 762 6.65 3.68 -26.45
CA GLY A 762 7.12 5.02 -26.14
C GLY A 762 8.28 5.53 -27.01
N LEU A 763 8.77 4.73 -27.97
CA LEU A 763 9.87 5.14 -28.85
C LEU A 763 9.35 6.04 -29.99
N ASN A 764 9.69 7.32 -29.96
CA ASN A 764 9.17 8.30 -30.91
C ASN A 764 9.61 7.99 -32.37
N ARG A 765 8.67 8.05 -33.32
CA ARG A 765 8.92 7.75 -34.75
C ARG A 765 9.97 8.66 -35.40
N HIS A 766 10.15 9.88 -34.90
CA HIS A 766 11.14 10.83 -35.41
C HIS A 766 12.59 10.41 -35.11
N LEU A 767 12.81 9.44 -34.21
CA LEU A 767 14.13 8.85 -33.95
C LEU A 767 14.59 7.89 -35.06
N GLY A 768 13.68 7.42 -35.91
CA GLY A 768 13.97 6.51 -37.02
C GLY A 768 14.78 7.15 -38.15
N ASN A 769 14.99 6.42 -39.24
CA ASN A 769 15.68 6.88 -40.44
C ASN A 769 17.08 7.47 -40.18
N GLY A 770 17.80 6.94 -39.20
CA GLY A 770 19.15 7.37 -38.84
C GLY A 770 19.24 8.66 -38.05
N HIS A 771 18.12 9.25 -37.61
CA HIS A 771 18.13 10.48 -36.79
C HIS A 771 18.69 10.23 -35.38
N ALA A 772 18.55 9.01 -34.85
CA ALA A 772 19.11 8.59 -33.57
C ALA A 772 19.74 7.20 -33.64
N TYR A 773 20.26 6.75 -32.50
CA TYR A 773 20.88 5.44 -32.33
C TYR A 773 20.54 4.85 -30.95
N CYS A 774 20.75 3.55 -30.80
CA CYS A 774 20.81 2.85 -29.52
C CYS A 774 22.20 2.24 -29.31
N LEU A 775 22.45 1.62 -28.15
CA LEU A 775 23.72 0.94 -27.89
C LEU A 775 23.56 -0.57 -27.85
N VAL A 776 24.36 -1.27 -28.66
CA VAL A 776 24.49 -2.73 -28.64
C VAL A 776 25.92 -3.06 -28.22
N ASN A 777 26.11 -3.78 -27.12
CA ASN A 777 27.45 -4.06 -26.55
C ASN A 777 28.32 -2.80 -26.38
N GLY A 778 27.70 -1.66 -26.05
CA GLY A 778 28.36 -0.36 -25.90
C GLY A 778 28.69 0.38 -27.20
N GLN A 779 28.36 -0.19 -28.37
CA GLN A 779 28.60 0.42 -29.68
C GLN A 779 27.33 1.04 -30.25
N ARG A 780 27.47 2.13 -31.01
CA ARG A 780 26.34 2.87 -31.59
C ARG A 780 25.74 2.10 -32.77
N ALA A 781 24.47 1.73 -32.64
CA ALA A 781 23.68 1.12 -33.70
C ALA A 781 22.59 2.12 -34.17
N PRO A 782 22.70 2.68 -35.39
CA PRO A 782 21.71 3.62 -35.93
C PRO A 782 20.36 2.96 -36.19
N TYR A 783 19.25 3.68 -35.97
CA TYR A 783 17.93 3.19 -36.38
C TYR A 783 17.78 3.21 -37.91
N VAL A 784 17.21 2.16 -38.47
CA VAL A 784 17.01 2.00 -39.92
C VAL A 784 15.52 2.01 -40.25
N GLY A 785 15.14 2.88 -41.20
CA GLY A 785 13.75 3.06 -41.60
C GLY A 785 12.88 3.66 -40.49
N ASN A 786 11.57 3.60 -40.66
CA ASN A 786 10.64 4.13 -39.66
C ASN A 786 10.55 3.20 -38.44
N ILE A 787 10.40 3.79 -37.24
CA ILE A 787 9.96 3.05 -36.05
C ILE A 787 8.53 2.53 -36.29
N CYS A 788 8.32 1.22 -36.10
CA CYS A 788 7.03 0.55 -36.26
C CYS A 788 6.26 0.51 -34.92
N MET A 789 5.08 -0.11 -34.90
CA MET A 789 4.20 -0.12 -33.72
C MET A 789 4.86 -0.83 -32.53
N ASP A 790 5.33 -2.06 -32.75
CA ASP A 790 5.87 -2.94 -31.69
C ASP A 790 7.36 -3.30 -31.92
N VAL A 791 7.94 -2.89 -33.04
CA VAL A 791 9.30 -3.27 -33.46
C VAL A 791 10.05 -2.08 -34.06
N CYS A 792 11.36 -2.04 -33.88
CA CYS A 792 12.24 -1.16 -34.65
C CYS A 792 13.43 -1.92 -35.21
N MET A 793 14.08 -1.35 -36.23
CA MET A 793 15.24 -1.95 -36.87
C MET A 793 16.46 -1.07 -36.66
N ILE A 794 17.61 -1.71 -36.49
CA ILE A 794 18.91 -1.06 -36.29
C ILE A 794 19.97 -1.70 -37.20
N ASP A 795 20.95 -0.90 -37.62
CA ASP A 795 22.12 -1.39 -38.37
C ASP A 795 23.19 -1.86 -37.38
N VAL A 796 23.53 -3.16 -37.47
CA VAL A 796 24.55 -3.83 -36.66
C VAL A 796 25.68 -4.41 -37.53
N THR A 797 25.85 -3.91 -38.75
CA THR A 797 26.85 -4.40 -39.73
C THR A 797 28.25 -4.49 -39.14
N ASP A 798 28.69 -3.44 -38.45
CA ASP A 798 30.04 -3.34 -37.89
C ASP A 798 30.09 -3.75 -36.40
N ILE A 799 29.01 -4.36 -35.87
CA ILE A 799 28.88 -4.73 -34.46
C ILE A 799 28.85 -6.25 -34.32
N GLU A 800 29.73 -6.79 -33.49
CA GLU A 800 29.69 -8.20 -33.10
C GLU A 800 28.57 -8.41 -32.07
N CYS A 801 27.47 -9.01 -32.54
CA CYS A 801 26.30 -9.31 -31.72
C CYS A 801 25.51 -10.51 -32.28
N LYS A 802 24.66 -11.10 -31.44
CA LYS A 802 23.75 -12.20 -31.75
C LYS A 802 22.33 -11.93 -31.23
N GLU A 803 21.37 -12.73 -31.70
CA GLU A 803 20.01 -12.74 -31.17
C GLU A 803 20.02 -13.02 -29.66
N GLY A 804 19.22 -12.26 -28.90
CA GLY A 804 19.19 -12.26 -27.44
C GLY A 804 20.16 -11.31 -26.74
N ASP A 805 21.12 -10.71 -27.45
CA ASP A 805 22.00 -9.69 -26.85
C ASP A 805 21.22 -8.45 -26.43
N THR A 806 21.65 -7.81 -25.33
CA THR A 806 21.00 -6.64 -24.75
C THR A 806 21.29 -5.36 -25.53
N VAL A 807 20.27 -4.52 -25.65
CA VAL A 807 20.31 -3.22 -26.32
C VAL A 807 19.84 -2.15 -25.34
N GLU A 808 20.63 -1.09 -25.15
CA GLU A 808 20.29 0.06 -24.31
C GLU A 808 19.70 1.18 -25.19
N ILE A 809 18.45 1.55 -24.89
CA ILE A 809 17.71 2.62 -25.60
C ILE A 809 18.01 3.99 -24.98
N PHE A 810 18.04 4.04 -23.64
CA PHE A 810 18.62 5.13 -22.86
C PHE A 810 19.02 4.62 -21.47
N GLY A 811 19.99 5.26 -20.83
CA GLY A 811 20.54 4.90 -19.54
C GLY A 811 21.82 5.66 -19.22
N ASP A 812 22.71 5.06 -18.43
CA ASP A 812 23.99 5.66 -18.05
C ASP A 812 24.92 5.91 -19.24
N HIS A 813 24.92 5.01 -20.23
CA HIS A 813 25.82 5.10 -21.38
C HIS A 813 25.20 5.88 -22.54
N LEU A 814 23.87 5.97 -22.56
CA LEU A 814 23.12 6.78 -23.52
C LEU A 814 22.13 7.69 -22.77
N PRO A 815 22.56 8.89 -22.34
CA PRO A 815 21.72 9.80 -21.58
C PRO A 815 20.44 10.16 -22.33
N ILE A 816 19.33 10.24 -21.62
CA ILE A 816 18.02 10.54 -22.21
C ILE A 816 17.98 11.88 -22.95
N THR A 817 18.85 12.83 -22.58
CA THR A 817 18.98 14.13 -23.26
C THR A 817 19.38 13.99 -24.72
N VAL A 818 20.14 12.95 -25.08
CA VAL A 818 20.48 12.66 -26.48
C VAL A 818 19.22 12.43 -27.32
N LEU A 819 18.23 11.74 -26.76
CA LEU A 819 16.96 11.47 -27.44
C LEU A 819 16.10 12.74 -27.47
N SER A 820 16.00 13.49 -26.36
CA SER A 820 15.17 14.70 -26.33
C SER A 820 15.71 15.80 -27.25
N ASP A 821 17.02 15.94 -27.39
CA ASP A 821 17.65 16.94 -28.26
C ASP A 821 17.36 16.64 -29.75
N VAL A 822 17.44 15.38 -30.16
CA VAL A 822 17.07 14.94 -31.52
C VAL A 822 15.59 15.20 -31.81
N LEU A 823 14.74 15.06 -30.79
CA LEU A 823 13.30 15.29 -30.89
C LEU A 823 12.89 16.77 -30.73
N GLU A 824 13.85 17.67 -30.48
CA GLU A 824 13.60 19.07 -30.16
C GLU A 824 12.59 19.25 -28.99
N THR A 825 12.70 18.39 -27.98
CA THR A 825 11.83 18.39 -26.78
C THR A 825 12.64 18.31 -25.48
N ILE A 826 11.97 18.07 -24.35
CA ILE A 826 12.53 17.96 -23.01
C ILE A 826 12.56 16.50 -22.51
N PRO A 827 13.51 16.15 -21.63
CA PRO A 827 13.60 14.79 -21.05
C PRO A 827 12.32 14.28 -20.38
N TYR A 828 11.51 15.17 -19.81
CA TYR A 828 10.21 14.80 -19.24
C TYR A 828 9.31 14.08 -20.25
N GLU A 829 9.26 14.57 -21.50
CA GLU A 829 8.37 13.99 -22.52
C GLU A 829 8.79 12.55 -22.84
N VAL A 830 10.10 12.31 -22.98
CA VAL A 830 10.67 11.00 -23.25
C VAL A 830 10.45 10.03 -22.07
N LEU A 831 10.61 10.48 -20.82
CA LEU A 831 10.31 9.64 -19.65
C LEU A 831 8.83 9.24 -19.61
N THR A 832 7.93 10.20 -19.85
CA THR A 832 6.49 9.96 -19.80
C THR A 832 5.95 9.15 -20.97
N SER A 833 6.68 9.07 -22.08
CA SER A 833 6.24 8.28 -23.25
C SER A 833 6.38 6.78 -23.02
N VAL A 834 7.21 6.34 -22.07
CA VAL A 834 7.42 4.91 -21.78
C VAL A 834 6.12 4.28 -21.31
N SER A 835 5.58 3.40 -22.14
CA SER A 835 4.27 2.79 -21.97
C SER A 835 4.16 1.96 -20.69
N THR A 836 2.94 1.77 -20.20
CA THR A 836 2.65 0.81 -19.12
C THR A 836 2.88 -0.63 -19.55
N ARG A 837 2.97 -0.91 -20.86
CA ARG A 837 3.31 -2.22 -21.44
C ARG A 837 4.75 -2.64 -21.15
N VAL A 838 5.67 -1.68 -21.02
CA VAL A 838 7.07 -1.95 -20.67
C VAL A 838 7.14 -2.35 -19.20
N LYS A 839 7.74 -3.50 -18.90
CA LYS A 839 7.87 -3.92 -17.49
C LYS A 839 8.86 -3.02 -16.79
N ARG A 840 8.48 -2.54 -15.61
CA ARG A 840 9.38 -1.86 -14.67
C ARG A 840 10.03 -2.88 -13.73
N VAL A 841 11.34 -2.80 -13.57
CA VAL A 841 12.13 -3.61 -12.64
C VAL A 841 12.83 -2.67 -11.68
N TYR A 842 12.41 -2.69 -10.42
CA TYR A 842 12.98 -1.84 -9.38
C TYR A 842 14.11 -2.59 -8.65
N TYR A 843 15.19 -1.88 -8.35
CA TYR A 843 16.29 -2.44 -7.56
C TYR A 843 16.93 -1.36 -6.68
N GLN A 844 17.60 -1.82 -5.63
CA GLN A 844 18.37 -1.02 -4.70
C GLN A 844 19.68 -1.78 -4.44
N ASP A 845 20.81 -1.10 -4.63
CA ASP A 845 22.15 -1.68 -4.48
C ASP A 845 22.50 -2.05 -3.04
#